data_AF-A0A4U6V024-F1
#
_entry.id   AF-A0A4U6V024-F1
#
_cell.length_a   1.000
_cell.length_b   1.000
_cell.length_c   1.000
_cell.angle_alpha   90.00
_cell.angle_beta   90.00
_cell.angle_gamma   90.00
#
_symmetry.space_group_name_H-M   'P 1'
#
loop_
_entity.id
_entity.type
_entity.pdbx_description
1 polymer ?
#
loop_
_entity_poly.entity_id
_entity_poly.type
_entity_poly.pdbx_seq_one_letter_code
_entity_poly.pdbx_strand_id
1 'polypeptide(L)'
;MLPTVATSCSDDACADLDSSTTITVDTVIVGWRFHENIELREDAGITFLRDPQNAKDSDAIKVLYAVSECEMLGYLPRELAKVLAPLMDMHYVECEGCVVGLPEQQLGNVPIQITIQKCKIDNQINDDPEYWQSLWEKFISTVKSENFQRPSSARYQRNFNLMIADVMANHAHVFSDIERSFLASFKSLSDDGQRLFVRIYTRKGPWFRKSTISYREISDLEHAVMELKLAGYINMLSCTVDPSEYDMKEILDVLSVPEIKEILKELPKENTSCIRRHELACTLLSLYHNGTCASLPKRILKWTGTCIRISKMADELLWRIQRLFFLNGDQDLSSFLLVEFGVVKFPDYACSISHHIFQERSDLLEYEEAIRVAQLMDESLDNNNMDLVTRCIDLSENRLCTMPKQENATSPEHSPSFFSHFSASWVYSKILTLGVSVYERDRRYEDAIRILKILLSKVACDRRRGYWTLRLSVDLEHMGRPNESLSVAEGGAIDPWVRAGSKFALQRRVLRLSKPPRRWKVPSYADYVKRNIKEVNIEGRPLNCETGAKNLFYGYDGELCGVEQLALQYYADEGGGWRGTHSEGGIWMTIFGLLMWDVMFSDIQDVFQSKFQTAPLDLETDYFYKSRKDLAESQLKKIQEGMAEEMLISSWELHQGTSCRGVNWDRHSLTDLRAVVACIGGHRLALLLRHLAVDYRSWSSGMPDLLLWRFLDERGGGEAKLVEVKGPRDQLSEQQRAWILVLMDFGFDVEVCKVSPVTKRR
;
A
#
# COMPACT_ATOMS: atom_id res chain seq x y z
N MET A 1 -63.44 24.66 2.52
CA MET A 1 -64.28 23.59 3.08
C MET A 1 -63.35 22.43 3.40
N LEU A 2 -63.21 22.12 4.69
CA LEU A 2 -62.59 20.91 5.22
C LEU A 2 -63.43 19.67 4.85
N PRO A 3 -62.86 18.46 4.95
CA PRO A 3 -63.14 17.71 6.18
C PRO A 3 -61.88 17.09 6.82
N THR A 4 -61.79 17.32 8.12
CA THR A 4 -61.02 16.61 9.14
C THR A 4 -61.77 15.33 9.53
N VAL A 5 -61.09 14.18 9.63
CA VAL A 5 -61.24 13.22 10.75
C VAL A 5 -59.94 12.43 10.86
N ALA A 6 -59.24 12.61 11.99
CA ALA A 6 -58.24 11.68 12.48
C ALA A 6 -58.96 10.47 13.08
N THR A 7 -58.48 9.26 12.80
CA THR A 7 -58.82 8.08 13.60
C THR A 7 -57.59 7.18 13.70
N SER A 8 -57.17 7.04 14.95
CA SER A 8 -56.21 6.10 15.53
C SER A 8 -56.02 4.79 14.75
N CYS A 9 -54.80 4.52 14.29
CA CYS A 9 -54.34 3.14 14.17
C CYS A 9 -54.18 2.60 15.58
N SER A 10 -54.92 1.54 15.87
CA SER A 10 -54.85 0.72 17.07
C SER A 10 -53.45 0.14 17.28
N ASP A 11 -52.90 0.38 18.47
CA ASP A 11 -51.67 -0.17 19.04
C ASP A 11 -51.74 -1.70 19.37
N ASP A 12 -52.54 -2.49 18.66
CA ASP A 12 -52.74 -3.92 18.98
C ASP A 12 -52.23 -4.86 17.87
N ALA A 13 -50.95 -4.75 17.54
CA ALA A 13 -50.21 -5.82 16.86
C ALA A 13 -48.74 -5.92 17.31
N CYS A 14 -48.42 -5.42 18.51
CA CYS A 14 -47.04 -5.29 19.00
C CYS A 14 -46.72 -6.17 20.23
N ALA A 15 -47.38 -7.33 20.38
CA ALA A 15 -47.24 -8.16 21.58
C ALA A 15 -46.90 -9.65 21.36
N ASP A 16 -46.64 -10.13 20.13
CA ASP A 16 -46.60 -11.59 19.86
C ASP A 16 -45.37 -12.10 19.08
N LEU A 17 -44.19 -11.46 19.21
CA LEU A 17 -42.95 -11.97 18.59
C LEU A 17 -41.81 -12.33 19.56
N ASP A 18 -41.92 -12.04 20.86
CA ASP A 18 -40.90 -12.46 21.84
C ASP A 18 -40.95 -13.99 22.14
N SER A 19 -41.93 -14.69 21.57
CA SER A 19 -42.12 -16.15 21.68
C SER A 19 -41.98 -16.91 20.35
N SER A 20 -41.67 -16.25 19.23
CA SER A 20 -41.70 -16.91 17.91
C SER A 20 -40.49 -17.82 17.71
N THR A 21 -40.74 -19.12 17.60
CA THR A 21 -39.72 -20.14 17.27
C THR A 21 -39.27 -20.11 15.82
N THR A 22 -39.87 -19.27 14.98
CA THR A 22 -39.60 -19.19 13.55
C THR A 22 -39.62 -17.73 13.08
N ILE A 23 -38.68 -17.35 12.23
CA ILE A 23 -38.49 -15.99 11.72
C ILE A 23 -38.21 -16.03 10.23
N THR A 24 -38.82 -15.10 9.49
CA THR A 24 -38.56 -14.90 8.07
C THR A 24 -37.70 -13.66 7.85
N VAL A 25 -36.65 -13.80 7.05
CA VAL A 25 -35.71 -12.72 6.70
C VAL A 25 -35.63 -12.59 5.19
N ASP A 26 -35.99 -11.41 4.67
CA ASP A 26 -35.80 -11.09 3.27
C ASP A 26 -34.36 -10.60 3.03
N THR A 27 -33.66 -11.22 2.09
CA THR A 27 -32.27 -10.90 1.76
C THR A 27 -31.97 -11.21 0.29
N VAL A 28 -30.69 -11.29 -0.07
CA VAL A 28 -30.22 -11.55 -1.43
C VAL A 28 -29.05 -12.52 -1.44
N ILE A 29 -28.88 -13.27 -2.52
CA ILE A 29 -27.67 -14.03 -2.79
C ILE A 29 -26.57 -13.08 -3.28
N VAL A 30 -25.45 -13.00 -2.57
CA VAL A 30 -24.26 -12.24 -2.97
C VAL A 30 -23.21 -13.15 -3.61
N GLY A 31 -22.41 -12.58 -4.51
CA GLY A 31 -21.36 -13.34 -5.19
C GLY A 31 -21.87 -14.34 -6.23
N TRP A 32 -23.13 -14.19 -6.69
CA TRP A 32 -23.69 -14.95 -7.81
C TRP A 32 -22.78 -14.80 -9.03
N ARG A 33 -22.08 -15.87 -9.40
CA ARG A 33 -21.26 -15.95 -10.61
C ARG A 33 -21.96 -16.90 -11.57
N PHE A 34 -22.17 -16.44 -12.80
CA PHE A 34 -22.75 -17.21 -13.90
C PHE A 34 -22.26 -18.67 -13.90
N HIS A 35 -23.16 -19.58 -13.56
CA HIS A 35 -23.17 -20.88 -14.21
C HIS A 35 -24.14 -20.74 -15.39
N GLU A 36 -23.64 -20.81 -16.63
CA GLU A 36 -24.46 -20.80 -17.85
C GLU A 36 -25.46 -21.99 -17.91
N ASN A 37 -25.44 -22.88 -16.90
CA ASN A 37 -26.18 -24.13 -16.86
C ASN A 37 -27.26 -24.21 -15.77
N ILE A 38 -27.46 -23.17 -14.93
CA ILE A 38 -28.47 -23.21 -13.84
C ILE A 38 -29.65 -22.29 -14.19
N GLU A 39 -30.77 -22.87 -14.61
CA GLU A 39 -32.06 -22.17 -14.75
C GLU A 39 -32.74 -22.03 -13.38
N LEU A 40 -32.49 -20.92 -12.69
CA LEU A 40 -33.16 -20.59 -11.43
C LEU A 40 -34.59 -20.11 -11.71
N ARG A 41 -35.57 -20.59 -10.94
CA ARG A 41 -36.99 -20.18 -11.02
C ARG A 41 -37.42 -19.43 -9.77
N GLU A 42 -38.44 -18.59 -9.90
CA GLU A 42 -39.15 -18.06 -8.73
C GLU A 42 -39.76 -19.23 -7.93
N ASP A 43 -39.81 -19.07 -6.61
CA ASP A 43 -40.19 -20.07 -5.61
C ASP A 43 -39.28 -21.30 -5.52
N ALA A 44 -38.12 -21.30 -6.19
CA ALA A 44 -37.21 -22.43 -6.10
C ALA A 44 -36.58 -22.53 -4.70
N GLY A 45 -36.60 -23.75 -4.14
CA GLY A 45 -36.05 -24.02 -2.80
C GLY A 45 -34.53 -23.92 -2.76
N ILE A 46 -34.02 -23.34 -1.67
CA ILE A 46 -32.59 -23.20 -1.40
C ILE A 46 -32.26 -23.65 0.02
N THR A 47 -31.04 -24.14 0.20
CA THR A 47 -30.50 -24.57 1.50
C THR A 47 -29.20 -23.82 1.82
N PHE A 48 -28.81 -23.84 3.10
CA PHE A 48 -27.69 -23.06 3.60
C PHE A 48 -26.63 -23.95 4.24
N LEU A 49 -25.37 -23.73 3.90
CA LEU A 49 -24.25 -24.53 4.42
C LEU A 49 -23.10 -23.64 4.90
N ARG A 50 -22.56 -23.92 6.09
CA ARG A 50 -21.41 -23.20 6.64
C ARG A 50 -20.13 -23.44 5.81
N ASP A 51 -19.36 -22.37 5.60
CA ASP A 51 -18.07 -22.41 4.90
C ASP A 51 -16.96 -21.73 5.73
N PRO A 52 -16.58 -22.32 6.89
CA PRO A 52 -15.61 -21.70 7.81
C PRO A 52 -14.19 -21.59 7.23
N GLN A 53 -13.89 -22.33 6.16
CA GLN A 53 -12.59 -22.28 5.46
C GLN A 53 -12.50 -21.17 4.41
N ASN A 54 -13.54 -20.33 4.27
CA ASN A 54 -13.51 -19.24 3.32
C ASN A 54 -12.45 -18.20 3.71
N ALA A 55 -11.43 -18.04 2.86
CA ALA A 55 -10.29 -17.16 3.12
C ALA A 55 -10.67 -15.67 3.33
N LYS A 56 -11.88 -15.25 2.92
CA LYS A 56 -12.35 -13.86 3.04
C LYS A 56 -13.28 -13.63 4.22
N ASP A 57 -13.97 -14.66 4.70
CA ASP A 57 -14.98 -14.54 5.74
C ASP A 57 -15.22 -15.86 6.48
N SER A 58 -14.70 -16.01 7.69
CA SER A 58 -14.88 -17.22 8.52
C SER A 58 -16.34 -17.52 8.85
N ASP A 59 -17.20 -16.49 8.79
CA ASP A 59 -18.63 -16.59 9.04
C ASP A 59 -19.44 -16.90 7.77
N ALA A 60 -18.77 -17.18 6.64
CA ALA A 60 -19.44 -17.39 5.35
C ALA A 60 -20.49 -18.53 5.39
N ILE A 61 -21.65 -18.25 4.79
CA ILE A 61 -22.75 -19.23 4.60
C ILE A 61 -23.03 -19.33 3.11
N LYS A 62 -22.81 -20.52 2.53
CA LYS A 62 -23.13 -20.85 1.14
C LYS A 62 -24.64 -20.99 0.98
N VAL A 63 -25.14 -20.54 -0.17
CA VAL A 63 -26.50 -20.79 -0.63
C VAL A 63 -26.45 -21.86 -1.71
N LEU A 64 -27.18 -22.95 -1.51
CA LEU A 64 -27.21 -24.12 -2.40
C LEU A 64 -28.60 -24.31 -3.00
N TYR A 65 -28.65 -24.85 -4.20
CA TYR A 65 -29.91 -25.19 -4.86
C TYR A 65 -30.49 -26.52 -4.33
N ALA A 66 -31.72 -26.50 -3.80
CA ALA A 66 -32.28 -27.65 -3.09
C ALA A 66 -32.58 -28.87 -4.00
N VAL A 67 -32.79 -28.66 -5.31
CA VAL A 67 -33.16 -29.73 -6.25
C VAL A 67 -31.98 -30.63 -6.62
N SER A 68 -30.74 -30.15 -6.50
CA SER A 68 -29.53 -30.87 -6.91
C SER A 68 -28.49 -31.09 -5.79
N GLU A 69 -28.75 -30.63 -4.56
CA GLU A 69 -27.91 -30.73 -3.33
C GLU A 69 -26.40 -30.42 -3.48
N CYS A 70 -25.91 -29.99 -4.64
CA CYS A 70 -24.48 -29.85 -4.93
C CYS A 70 -24.12 -28.59 -5.74
N GLU A 71 -25.10 -27.81 -6.20
CA GLU A 71 -24.83 -26.58 -6.98
C GLU A 71 -24.88 -25.34 -6.10
N MET A 72 -23.73 -24.64 -6.04
CA MET A 72 -23.57 -23.42 -5.25
C MET A 72 -24.04 -22.20 -6.05
N LEU A 73 -24.97 -21.46 -5.45
CA LEU A 73 -25.60 -20.28 -6.02
C LEU A 73 -24.85 -18.99 -5.63
N GLY A 74 -24.29 -18.96 -4.43
CA GLY A 74 -23.54 -17.84 -3.90
C GLY A 74 -23.41 -17.92 -2.39
N TYR A 75 -23.34 -16.76 -1.74
CA TYR A 75 -23.25 -16.63 -0.29
C TYR A 75 -24.33 -15.70 0.27
N LEU A 76 -24.62 -15.81 1.56
CA LEU A 76 -25.37 -14.78 2.28
C LEU A 76 -24.54 -13.51 2.47
N PRO A 77 -25.19 -12.33 2.59
CA PRO A 77 -24.49 -11.10 2.96
C PRO A 77 -23.74 -11.30 4.28
N ARG A 78 -22.52 -10.76 4.34
CA ARG A 78 -21.60 -10.94 5.47
C ARG A 78 -22.22 -10.50 6.80
N GLU A 79 -22.98 -9.42 6.79
CA GLU A 79 -23.67 -8.86 7.96
C GLU A 79 -24.65 -9.88 8.56
N LEU A 80 -25.45 -10.52 7.72
CA LEU A 80 -26.38 -11.58 8.13
C LEU A 80 -25.62 -12.85 8.53
N ALA A 81 -24.60 -13.21 7.76
CA ALA A 81 -23.79 -14.40 8.02
C ALA A 81 -23.10 -14.34 9.38
N LYS A 82 -22.56 -13.17 9.78
CA LYS A 82 -21.89 -12.95 11.06
C LYS A 82 -22.78 -13.23 12.29
N VAL A 83 -24.07 -12.93 12.19
CA VAL A 83 -25.02 -13.17 13.30
C VAL A 83 -25.67 -14.54 13.23
N LEU A 84 -25.79 -15.13 12.05
CA LEU A 84 -26.42 -16.43 11.83
C LEU A 84 -25.45 -17.61 11.96
N ALA A 85 -24.19 -17.44 11.55
CA ALA A 85 -23.17 -18.50 11.56
C ALA A 85 -22.95 -19.12 12.95
N PRO A 86 -22.81 -18.36 14.05
CA PRO A 86 -22.64 -18.95 15.38
C PRO A 86 -23.83 -19.82 15.81
N LEU A 87 -25.04 -19.47 15.35
CA LEU A 87 -26.26 -20.23 15.64
C LEU A 87 -26.32 -21.53 14.81
N MET A 88 -25.86 -21.49 13.57
CA MET A 88 -25.78 -22.65 12.67
C MET A 88 -24.68 -23.64 13.08
N ASP A 89 -23.49 -23.16 13.46
CA ASP A 89 -22.35 -24.00 13.86
C ASP A 89 -22.68 -24.90 15.06
N MET A 90 -23.63 -24.47 15.89
CA MET A 90 -24.08 -25.20 17.08
C MET A 90 -25.42 -25.91 16.88
N HIS A 91 -25.94 -25.99 15.65
CA HIS A 91 -27.23 -26.60 15.33
C HIS A 91 -28.41 -26.04 16.15
N TYR A 92 -28.33 -24.78 16.59
CA TYR A 92 -29.38 -24.12 17.37
C TYR A 92 -30.51 -23.59 16.49
N VAL A 93 -30.25 -23.47 15.18
CA VAL A 93 -31.23 -23.06 14.17
C VAL A 93 -31.18 -23.96 12.94
N GLU A 94 -32.34 -24.16 12.33
CA GLU A 94 -32.50 -24.72 11.00
C GLU A 94 -32.92 -23.60 10.04
N CYS A 95 -32.28 -23.57 8.87
CA CYS A 95 -32.47 -22.52 7.87
C CYS A 95 -32.94 -23.16 6.56
N GLU A 96 -34.11 -22.75 6.09
CA GLU A 96 -34.63 -23.07 4.76
C GLU A 96 -34.96 -21.78 4.03
N GLY A 97 -34.97 -21.79 2.70
CA GLY A 97 -35.32 -20.58 1.96
C GLY A 97 -35.88 -20.84 0.58
N CYS A 98 -36.37 -19.78 -0.04
CA CYS A 98 -36.84 -19.79 -1.42
C CYS A 98 -36.39 -18.52 -2.16
N VAL A 99 -36.35 -18.63 -3.49
CA VAL A 99 -36.12 -17.51 -4.40
C VAL A 99 -37.41 -16.71 -4.57
N VAL A 100 -37.41 -15.43 -4.23
CA VAL A 100 -38.61 -14.57 -4.23
C VAL A 100 -38.79 -13.81 -5.55
N GLY A 101 -37.72 -13.72 -6.34
CA GLY A 101 -37.75 -13.02 -7.62
C GLY A 101 -36.46 -13.24 -8.40
N LEU A 102 -36.51 -12.96 -9.70
CA LEU A 102 -35.33 -13.01 -10.56
C LEU A 102 -34.82 -11.59 -10.87
N PRO A 103 -33.49 -11.38 -10.89
CA PRO A 103 -32.94 -10.06 -11.18
C PRO A 103 -33.20 -9.65 -12.65
N GLU A 104 -33.57 -8.38 -12.87
CA GLU A 104 -33.80 -7.82 -14.22
C GLU A 104 -32.52 -7.81 -15.09
N GLN A 105 -31.34 -7.86 -14.45
CA GLN A 105 -30.04 -7.93 -15.09
C GLN A 105 -29.39 -9.29 -14.79
N GLN A 106 -28.73 -9.91 -15.77
CA GLN A 106 -28.12 -11.25 -15.62
C GLN A 106 -27.10 -11.39 -14.46
N LEU A 107 -26.61 -10.27 -13.90
CA LEU A 107 -25.66 -10.22 -12.78
C LEU A 107 -26.26 -9.67 -11.48
N GLY A 108 -27.57 -9.39 -11.43
CA GLY A 108 -28.21 -8.84 -10.24
C GLY A 108 -28.20 -9.83 -9.07
N ASN A 109 -28.30 -9.32 -7.85
CA ASN A 109 -28.44 -10.19 -6.69
C ASN A 109 -29.82 -10.87 -6.75
N VAL A 110 -29.88 -12.16 -6.46
CA VAL A 110 -31.14 -12.91 -6.47
C VAL A 110 -31.85 -12.68 -5.13
N PRO A 111 -33.03 -12.01 -5.10
CA PRO A 111 -33.79 -11.86 -3.86
C PRO A 111 -34.29 -13.21 -3.36
N ILE A 112 -34.05 -13.46 -2.09
CA ILE A 112 -34.41 -14.70 -1.40
C ILE A 112 -35.09 -14.38 -0.08
N GLN A 113 -35.93 -15.30 0.38
CA GLN A 113 -36.51 -15.27 1.71
C GLN A 113 -36.00 -16.49 2.46
N ILE A 114 -35.53 -16.25 3.68
CA ILE A 114 -34.98 -17.29 4.55
C ILE A 114 -35.92 -17.44 5.73
N THR A 115 -36.37 -18.66 5.96
CA THR A 115 -37.09 -19.07 7.16
C THR A 115 -36.09 -19.73 8.12
N ILE A 116 -35.94 -19.15 9.30
CA ILE A 116 -35.00 -19.57 10.33
C ILE A 116 -35.80 -20.05 11.53
N GLN A 117 -35.69 -21.33 11.84
CA GLN A 117 -36.40 -21.98 12.91
C GLN A 117 -35.45 -22.31 14.05
N LYS A 118 -35.80 -21.87 15.27
CA LYS A 118 -35.10 -22.20 16.50
C LYS A 118 -35.34 -23.68 16.84
N CYS A 119 -34.25 -24.45 16.95
CA CYS A 119 -34.31 -25.86 17.31
C CYS A 119 -34.54 -26.01 18.83
N LYS A 120 -35.28 -27.05 19.24
CA LYS A 120 -35.40 -27.40 20.66
C LYS A 120 -34.11 -28.09 21.08
N ILE A 121 -33.36 -27.48 22.01
CA ILE A 121 -32.19 -28.13 22.63
C ILE A 121 -32.72 -29.37 23.38
N ASP A 122 -32.36 -30.57 22.91
CA ASP A 122 -32.49 -31.78 23.73
C ASP A 122 -31.49 -31.67 24.88
N ASN A 123 -31.95 -31.92 26.11
CA ASN A 123 -31.25 -31.74 27.39
C ASN A 123 -29.98 -32.61 27.60
N GLN A 124 -29.22 -32.92 26.54
CA GLN A 124 -28.00 -33.74 26.60
C GLN A 124 -26.71 -32.99 26.25
N ILE A 125 -26.76 -31.69 25.92
CA ILE A 125 -25.56 -30.88 25.70
C ILE A 125 -25.40 -29.87 26.85
N ASN A 126 -24.22 -29.92 27.47
CA ASN A 126 -23.86 -29.27 28.73
C ASN A 126 -23.49 -27.80 28.50
N ASP A 127 -24.42 -27.02 27.94
CA ASP A 127 -24.15 -25.70 27.38
C ASP A 127 -24.97 -24.61 28.07
N ASP A 128 -24.35 -23.44 28.30
CA ASP A 128 -24.89 -22.27 29.01
C ASP A 128 -26.12 -21.67 28.29
N PRO A 129 -27.36 -21.92 28.76
CA PRO A 129 -28.57 -21.52 28.05
C PRO A 129 -28.75 -19.99 27.99
N GLU A 130 -28.15 -19.24 28.91
CA GLU A 130 -28.20 -17.77 28.91
C GLU A 130 -27.36 -17.17 27.78
N TYR A 131 -26.19 -17.76 27.49
CA TYR A 131 -25.33 -17.34 26.38
C TYR A 131 -26.03 -17.49 25.02
N TRP A 132 -26.70 -18.61 24.78
CA TRP A 132 -27.41 -18.88 23.52
C TRP A 132 -28.64 -18.02 23.35
N GLN A 133 -29.35 -17.75 24.45
CA GLN A 133 -30.47 -16.82 24.43
C GLN A 133 -29.99 -15.39 24.11
N SER A 134 -28.84 -14.97 24.63
CA SER A 134 -28.22 -13.69 24.28
C SER A 134 -27.82 -13.58 22.80
N LEU A 135 -27.25 -14.64 22.22
CA LEU A 135 -26.93 -14.68 20.78
C LEU A 135 -28.19 -14.65 19.91
N TRP A 136 -29.25 -15.36 20.32
CA TRP A 136 -30.55 -15.30 19.65
C TRP A 136 -31.13 -13.88 19.69
N GLU A 137 -31.20 -13.25 20.87
CA GLU A 137 -31.70 -11.88 21.02
C GLU A 137 -30.90 -10.86 20.21
N LYS A 138 -29.57 -11.03 20.15
CA LYS A 138 -28.70 -10.23 19.30
C LYS A 138 -29.06 -10.41 17.82
N PHE A 139 -29.25 -11.65 17.38
CA PHE A 139 -29.71 -11.95 16.02
C PHE A 139 -31.07 -11.28 15.72
N ILE A 140 -32.06 -11.40 16.61
CA ILE A 140 -33.37 -10.73 16.47
C ILE A 140 -33.21 -9.22 16.32
N SER A 141 -32.43 -8.61 17.20
CA SER A 141 -32.21 -7.17 17.19
C SER A 141 -31.56 -6.71 15.90
N THR A 142 -30.56 -7.43 15.39
CA THR A 142 -29.88 -7.09 14.14
C THR A 142 -30.84 -7.22 12.96
N VAL A 143 -31.60 -8.31 12.88
CA VAL A 143 -32.55 -8.55 11.79
C VAL A 143 -33.69 -7.53 11.76
N LYS A 144 -34.15 -7.06 12.91
CA LYS A 144 -35.17 -5.99 12.98
C LYS A 144 -34.62 -4.62 12.57
N SER A 145 -33.32 -4.39 12.71
CA SER A 145 -32.70 -3.07 12.48
C SER A 145 -32.07 -2.90 11.09
N GLU A 146 -31.66 -3.99 10.43
CA GLU A 146 -30.94 -3.97 9.16
C GLU A 146 -31.79 -4.46 7.99
N ASN A 147 -31.67 -3.82 6.82
CA ASN A 147 -32.32 -4.26 5.59
C ASN A 147 -31.32 -5.06 4.73
N PHE A 148 -31.35 -6.39 4.82
CA PHE A 148 -30.42 -7.27 4.10
C PHE A 148 -30.74 -7.48 2.62
N GLN A 149 -31.79 -6.86 2.07
CA GLN A 149 -32.01 -6.82 0.63
C GLN A 149 -31.02 -5.87 -0.07
N ARG A 150 -30.43 -4.93 0.69
CA ARG A 150 -29.36 -4.04 0.24
C ARG A 150 -28.13 -4.36 1.07
N PRO A 151 -27.16 -5.15 0.53
CA PRO A 151 -25.89 -5.32 1.22
C PRO A 151 -25.34 -3.95 1.62
N SER A 152 -24.69 -3.82 2.78
CA SER A 152 -24.09 -2.57 3.30
C SER A 152 -23.01 -2.02 2.33
N SER A 153 -23.43 -1.50 1.18
CA SER A 153 -22.63 -1.06 0.04
C SER A 153 -22.14 0.38 0.20
N ALA A 154 -21.98 0.85 1.44
CA ALA A 154 -21.73 2.25 1.76
C ALA A 154 -20.62 2.46 2.79
N ARG A 155 -19.80 1.43 3.08
CA ARG A 155 -18.66 1.60 3.99
C ARG A 155 -17.64 2.59 3.41
N TYR A 156 -17.43 2.58 2.10
CA TYR A 156 -16.60 3.56 1.41
C TYR A 156 -17.14 4.99 1.55
N GLN A 157 -18.46 5.19 1.47
CA GLN A 157 -19.11 6.49 1.67
C GLN A 157 -18.90 6.97 3.12
N ARG A 158 -19.05 6.07 4.10
CA ARG A 158 -18.83 6.38 5.51
C ARG A 158 -17.36 6.70 5.79
N ASN A 159 -16.43 5.92 5.25
CA ASN A 159 -14.99 6.15 5.38
C ASN A 159 -14.57 7.46 4.72
N PHE A 160 -15.17 7.80 3.57
CA PHE A 160 -14.92 9.07 2.90
C PHE A 160 -15.41 10.26 3.74
N ASN A 161 -16.61 10.18 4.31
CA ASN A 161 -17.11 11.21 5.23
C ASN A 161 -16.27 11.32 6.50
N LEU A 162 -15.79 10.20 7.03
CA LEU A 162 -14.86 10.15 8.16
C LEU A 162 -13.54 10.84 7.80
N MET A 163 -12.97 10.58 6.62
CA MET A 163 -11.75 11.25 6.16
C MET A 163 -11.91 12.77 6.12
N ILE A 164 -13.00 13.28 5.54
CA ILE A 164 -13.26 14.73 5.51
C ILE A 164 -13.41 15.26 6.94
N ALA A 165 -14.16 14.56 7.79
CA ALA A 165 -14.39 14.99 9.17
C ALA A 165 -13.08 15.03 9.99
N ASP A 166 -12.26 14.00 9.90
CA ASP A 166 -10.97 13.88 10.62
C ASP A 166 -10.00 14.98 10.18
N VAL A 167 -9.89 15.24 8.88
CA VAL A 167 -9.02 16.31 8.37
C VAL A 167 -9.53 17.69 8.79
N MET A 168 -10.84 17.92 8.75
CA MET A 168 -11.40 19.20 9.23
C MET A 168 -11.26 19.37 10.75
N ALA A 169 -11.30 18.29 11.53
CA ALA A 169 -11.10 18.36 12.97
C ALA A 169 -9.66 18.74 13.34
N ASN A 170 -8.67 18.19 12.63
CA ASN A 170 -7.25 18.30 13.00
C ASN A 170 -6.46 19.35 12.18
N HIS A 171 -6.97 19.73 11.00
CA HIS A 171 -6.25 20.57 10.03
C HIS A 171 -7.11 21.67 9.41
N ALA A 172 -8.22 22.10 10.02
CA ALA A 172 -9.06 23.17 9.45
C ALA A 172 -8.30 24.49 9.18
N HIS A 173 -7.25 24.79 9.95
CA HIS A 173 -6.49 26.04 9.87
C HIS A 173 -5.71 26.21 8.57
N VAL A 174 -5.37 25.13 7.87
CA VAL A 174 -4.67 25.20 6.56
C VAL A 174 -5.63 25.40 5.38
N PHE A 175 -6.95 25.47 5.62
CA PHE A 175 -7.98 25.72 4.61
C PHE A 175 -8.60 27.12 4.73
N SER A 176 -8.79 27.77 3.59
CA SER A 176 -9.54 29.03 3.51
C SER A 176 -11.02 28.84 3.84
N ASP A 177 -11.73 29.92 4.17
CA ASP A 177 -13.17 29.87 4.48
C ASP A 177 -14.01 29.32 3.30
N ILE A 178 -13.62 29.65 2.07
CA ILE A 178 -14.29 29.16 0.85
C ILE A 178 -14.15 27.64 0.73
N GLU A 179 -12.95 27.11 0.95
CA GLU A 179 -12.69 25.68 0.86
C GLU A 179 -13.37 24.92 2.00
N ARG A 180 -13.34 25.46 3.22
CA ARG A 180 -14.07 24.88 4.37
C ARG A 180 -15.57 24.83 4.10
N SER A 181 -16.15 25.90 3.56
CA SER A 181 -17.56 25.95 3.19
C SER A 181 -17.90 24.96 2.06
N PHE A 182 -17.02 24.86 1.06
CA PHE A 182 -17.15 23.88 -0.02
C PHE A 182 -17.17 22.46 0.54
N LEU A 183 -16.20 22.07 1.37
CA LEU A 183 -16.12 20.73 1.98
C LEU A 183 -17.29 20.44 2.93
N ALA A 184 -17.75 21.44 3.68
CA ALA A 184 -18.93 21.30 4.53
C ALA A 184 -20.20 21.02 3.72
N SER A 185 -20.30 21.58 2.50
CA SER A 185 -21.45 21.32 1.61
C SER A 185 -21.55 19.86 1.17
N PHE A 186 -20.45 19.09 1.18
CA PHE A 186 -20.48 17.66 0.84
C PHE A 186 -21.46 16.87 1.71
N LYS A 187 -21.51 17.17 3.01
CA LYS A 187 -22.41 16.49 3.97
C LYS A 187 -23.89 16.80 3.74
N SER A 188 -24.19 17.91 3.05
CA SER A 188 -25.56 18.28 2.70
C SER A 188 -26.07 17.61 1.42
N LEU A 189 -25.19 16.94 0.68
CA LEU A 189 -25.58 16.16 -0.50
C LEU A 189 -26.35 14.91 -0.09
N SER A 190 -27.24 14.47 -0.98
CA SER A 190 -27.91 13.17 -0.88
C SER A 190 -26.89 12.03 -0.86
N ASP A 191 -27.30 10.90 -0.27
CA ASP A 191 -26.50 9.67 -0.25
C ASP A 191 -26.05 9.24 -1.66
N ASP A 192 -26.96 9.33 -2.64
CA ASP A 192 -26.67 9.00 -4.03
C ASP A 192 -25.65 9.97 -4.64
N GLY A 193 -25.76 11.27 -4.35
CA GLY A 193 -24.77 12.29 -4.73
C GLY A 193 -23.39 12.01 -4.16
N GLN A 194 -23.30 11.71 -2.86
CA GLN A 194 -22.04 11.37 -2.20
C GLN A 194 -21.42 10.09 -2.77
N ARG A 195 -22.21 9.02 -2.92
CA ARG A 195 -21.76 7.74 -3.48
C ARG A 195 -21.26 7.90 -4.91
N LEU A 196 -21.99 8.65 -5.73
CA LEU A 196 -21.61 8.91 -7.12
C LEU A 196 -20.28 9.64 -7.18
N PHE A 197 -20.11 10.70 -6.39
CA PHE A 197 -18.89 11.47 -6.37
C PHE A 197 -17.67 10.62 -6.00
N VAL A 198 -17.76 9.84 -4.91
CA VAL A 198 -16.66 8.97 -4.48
C VAL A 198 -16.32 7.94 -5.55
N ARG A 199 -17.34 7.31 -6.16
CA ARG A 199 -17.14 6.35 -7.26
C ARG A 199 -16.43 6.98 -8.46
N ILE A 200 -16.86 8.16 -8.89
CA ILE A 200 -16.27 8.84 -10.05
C ILE A 200 -14.84 9.28 -9.76
N TYR A 201 -14.57 9.80 -8.56
CA TYR A 201 -13.22 10.19 -8.15
C TYR A 201 -12.23 9.01 -8.13
N THR A 202 -12.68 7.81 -7.75
CA THR A 202 -11.83 6.60 -7.75
C THR A 202 -11.56 6.01 -9.14
N ARG A 203 -12.20 6.52 -10.20
CA ARG A 203 -12.01 5.99 -11.56
C ARG A 203 -10.91 6.73 -12.31
N LYS A 204 -10.20 6.00 -13.17
CA LYS A 204 -9.24 6.58 -14.11
C LYS A 204 -9.96 7.37 -15.20
N GLY A 205 -9.63 8.65 -15.35
CA GLY A 205 -10.18 9.53 -16.38
C GLY A 205 -9.62 10.94 -16.27
N PRO A 206 -10.13 11.86 -17.08
CA PRO A 206 -10.88 12.94 -16.42
C PRO A 206 -12.38 12.91 -16.75
N TRP A 207 -12.77 12.45 -17.94
CA TRP A 207 -14.17 12.46 -18.39
C TRP A 207 -14.82 11.08 -18.40
N PHE A 208 -16.08 11.05 -17.96
CA PHE A 208 -16.89 9.84 -17.91
C PHE A 208 -18.22 10.08 -18.62
N ARG A 209 -18.57 9.22 -19.58
CA ARG A 209 -19.90 9.26 -20.21
C ARG A 209 -20.94 8.92 -19.18
N LYS A 210 -21.98 9.73 -19.08
CA LYS A 210 -23.10 9.46 -18.19
C LYS A 210 -23.79 8.14 -18.51
N SER A 211 -23.89 7.79 -19.80
CA SER A 211 -24.49 6.54 -20.26
C SER A 211 -23.72 5.27 -19.87
N THR A 212 -22.44 5.37 -19.47
CA THR A 212 -21.62 4.23 -19.04
C THR A 212 -21.50 4.13 -17.51
N ILE A 213 -22.17 5.02 -16.78
CA ILE A 213 -22.20 5.01 -15.33
C ILE A 213 -23.42 4.19 -14.89
N SER A 214 -23.16 3.08 -14.21
CA SER A 214 -24.18 2.24 -13.58
C SER A 214 -23.61 1.67 -12.29
N TYR A 215 -24.19 2.08 -11.15
CA TYR A 215 -23.82 1.61 -9.82
C TYR A 215 -25.11 1.17 -9.12
N ARG A 216 -25.10 0.00 -8.49
CA ARG A 216 -26.32 -0.63 -7.93
C ARG A 216 -26.85 0.13 -6.72
N GLU A 217 -25.94 0.74 -5.99
CA GLU A 217 -26.17 1.48 -4.75
C GLU A 217 -26.66 2.92 -4.96
N ILE A 218 -26.83 3.34 -6.23
CA ILE A 218 -27.28 4.68 -6.62
C ILE A 218 -28.63 4.54 -7.30
N SER A 219 -29.68 5.07 -6.68
CA SER A 219 -31.05 4.89 -7.12
C SER A 219 -31.44 5.91 -8.19
N ASP A 220 -31.04 7.18 -8.02
CA ASP A 220 -31.32 8.26 -8.97
C ASP A 220 -30.03 8.93 -9.45
N LEU A 221 -29.50 8.40 -10.56
CA LEU A 221 -28.30 8.95 -11.20
C LEU A 221 -28.53 10.36 -11.75
N GLU A 222 -29.72 10.69 -12.24
CA GLU A 222 -29.99 12.01 -12.83
C GLU A 222 -29.96 13.08 -11.75
N HIS A 223 -30.68 12.85 -10.66
CA HIS A 223 -30.71 13.72 -9.50
C HIS A 223 -29.31 13.89 -8.91
N ALA A 224 -28.58 12.79 -8.66
CA ALA A 224 -27.24 12.82 -8.09
C ALA A 224 -26.24 13.62 -8.94
N VAL A 225 -26.29 13.45 -10.27
CA VAL A 225 -25.45 14.22 -11.20
C VAL A 225 -25.78 15.71 -11.15
N MET A 226 -27.07 16.07 -11.16
CA MET A 226 -27.49 17.47 -11.15
C MET A 226 -27.19 18.15 -9.82
N GLU A 227 -27.38 17.45 -8.71
CA GLU A 227 -27.03 17.90 -7.36
C GLU A 227 -25.54 18.20 -7.25
N LEU A 228 -24.67 17.26 -7.65
CA LEU A 228 -23.21 17.46 -7.64
C LEU A 228 -22.76 18.61 -8.52
N LYS A 229 -23.42 18.81 -9.66
CA LYS A 229 -23.13 19.94 -10.56
C LYS A 229 -23.48 21.28 -9.90
N LEU A 230 -24.66 21.37 -9.28
CA LEU A 230 -25.11 22.58 -8.58
C LEU A 230 -24.23 22.91 -7.37
N ALA A 231 -23.77 21.89 -6.66
CA ALA A 231 -22.82 22.02 -5.56
C ALA A 231 -21.37 22.29 -6.01
N GLY A 232 -21.08 22.25 -7.33
CA GLY A 232 -19.75 22.54 -7.89
C GLY A 232 -18.72 21.41 -7.77
N TYR A 233 -19.14 20.20 -7.42
CA TYR A 233 -18.24 19.02 -7.32
C TYR A 233 -17.90 18.41 -8.67
N ILE A 234 -18.77 18.57 -9.66
CA ILE A 234 -18.54 18.07 -11.02
C ILE A 234 -18.82 19.14 -12.07
N ASN A 235 -18.09 19.05 -13.18
CA ASN A 235 -18.41 19.74 -14.41
C ASN A 235 -19.15 18.78 -15.35
N MET A 236 -20.10 19.33 -16.12
CA MET A 236 -20.87 18.56 -17.09
C MET A 236 -20.64 19.12 -18.49
N LEU A 237 -20.19 18.25 -19.40
CA LEU A 237 -20.08 18.53 -20.82
C LEU A 237 -21.30 17.96 -21.54
N SER A 238 -21.89 18.76 -22.43
CA SER A 238 -23.00 18.35 -23.29
C SER A 238 -22.91 19.07 -24.64
N CYS A 239 -23.75 18.68 -25.59
CA CYS A 239 -23.76 19.23 -26.95
C CYS A 239 -24.09 20.72 -27.06
N THR A 240 -24.48 21.38 -25.96
CA THR A 240 -24.81 22.81 -25.89
C THR A 240 -23.69 23.70 -25.35
N VAL A 241 -22.60 23.11 -24.84
CA VAL A 241 -21.48 23.84 -24.23
C VAL A 241 -20.43 24.18 -25.29
N ASP A 242 -19.72 25.31 -25.13
CA ASP A 242 -18.62 25.70 -26.02
C ASP A 242 -17.44 24.71 -25.85
N PRO A 243 -17.04 23.96 -26.89
CA PRO A 243 -15.93 23.03 -26.81
C PRO A 243 -14.57 23.70 -26.52
N SER A 244 -14.44 25.02 -26.70
CA SER A 244 -13.18 25.74 -26.43
C SER A 244 -12.83 25.85 -24.94
N GLU A 245 -13.76 25.58 -24.03
CA GLU A 245 -13.54 25.60 -22.59
C GLU A 245 -12.78 24.37 -22.06
N TYR A 246 -12.57 23.35 -22.89
CA TYR A 246 -12.03 22.05 -22.48
C TYR A 246 -10.95 21.54 -23.43
N ASP A 247 -10.07 20.67 -22.92
CA ASP A 247 -9.06 20.03 -23.75
C ASP A 247 -9.72 18.99 -24.66
N MET A 248 -9.69 19.27 -25.97
CA MET A 248 -10.26 18.39 -26.98
C MET A 248 -9.58 17.01 -27.00
N LYS A 249 -8.29 16.92 -26.62
CA LYS A 249 -7.57 15.66 -26.49
C LYS A 249 -8.23 14.76 -25.45
N GLU A 250 -8.54 15.30 -24.27
CA GLU A 250 -9.20 14.56 -23.20
C GLU A 250 -10.60 14.07 -23.61
N ILE A 251 -11.33 14.86 -24.40
CA ILE A 251 -12.67 14.51 -24.88
C ILE A 251 -12.59 13.38 -25.94
N LEU A 252 -11.60 13.44 -26.83
CA LEU A 252 -11.34 12.37 -27.81
C LEU A 252 -10.97 11.04 -27.13
N ASP A 253 -10.32 11.08 -25.97
CA ASP A 253 -9.98 9.88 -25.20
C ASP A 253 -11.21 9.14 -24.66
N VAL A 254 -12.37 9.80 -24.58
CA VAL A 254 -13.64 9.17 -24.22
C VAL A 254 -14.23 8.36 -25.38
N LEU A 255 -13.86 8.68 -26.63
CA LEU A 255 -14.35 7.99 -27.82
C LEU A 255 -13.71 6.61 -27.99
N SER A 256 -14.46 5.64 -28.47
CA SER A 256 -13.95 4.33 -28.89
C SER A 256 -13.34 4.41 -30.30
N VAL A 257 -12.49 3.44 -30.66
CA VAL A 257 -11.87 3.40 -31.99
C VAL A 257 -12.92 3.35 -33.13
N PRO A 258 -14.02 2.57 -33.03
CA PRO A 258 -15.07 2.61 -34.04
C PRO A 258 -15.71 3.99 -34.20
N GLU A 259 -16.04 4.68 -33.10
CA GLU A 259 -16.65 6.01 -33.15
C GLU A 259 -15.72 7.05 -33.79
N ILE A 260 -14.43 7.02 -33.45
CA ILE A 260 -13.41 7.89 -34.08
C ILE A 260 -13.37 7.66 -35.60
N LYS A 261 -13.43 6.41 -36.05
CA LYS A 261 -13.44 6.07 -37.48
C LYS A 261 -14.70 6.57 -38.18
N GLU A 262 -15.87 6.48 -37.54
CA GLU A 262 -17.11 7.02 -38.12
C GLU A 262 -17.05 8.54 -38.25
N ILE A 263 -16.55 9.26 -37.23
CA ILE A 263 -16.36 10.72 -37.31
C ILE A 263 -15.43 11.09 -38.47
N LEU A 264 -14.34 10.35 -38.67
CA LEU A 264 -13.39 10.58 -39.76
C LEU A 264 -13.99 10.28 -41.15
N LYS A 265 -14.83 9.25 -41.28
CA LYS A 265 -15.53 8.92 -42.55
C LYS A 265 -16.49 10.02 -43.00
N GLU A 266 -17.06 10.75 -42.06
CA GLU A 266 -17.99 11.87 -42.33
C GLU A 266 -17.28 13.18 -42.73
N LEU A 267 -15.94 13.19 -42.78
CA LEU A 267 -15.12 14.33 -43.20
C LEU A 267 -14.66 14.18 -44.67
N PRO A 268 -14.37 15.30 -45.37
CA PRO A 268 -13.92 15.26 -46.76
C PRO A 268 -12.65 14.40 -46.91
N LYS A 269 -12.63 13.52 -47.92
CA LYS A 269 -11.66 12.43 -48.12
C LYS A 269 -10.19 12.86 -47.94
N GLU A 270 -9.59 12.42 -46.85
CA GLU A 270 -8.18 12.02 -46.82
C GLU A 270 -8.11 10.51 -46.60
N ASN A 271 -7.31 9.81 -47.42
CA ASN A 271 -7.02 8.39 -47.27
C ASN A 271 -6.18 8.17 -46.00
N THR A 272 -6.82 8.10 -44.84
CA THR A 272 -6.14 7.72 -43.61
C THR A 272 -6.09 6.19 -43.53
N SER A 273 -4.92 5.62 -43.82
CA SER A 273 -4.64 4.18 -43.62
C SER A 273 -4.41 3.81 -42.14
N CYS A 274 -4.60 4.77 -41.23
CA CYS A 274 -4.31 4.63 -39.81
C CYS A 274 -5.19 3.54 -39.14
N ILE A 275 -4.54 2.59 -38.48
CA ILE A 275 -5.19 1.48 -37.78
C ILE A 275 -5.19 1.71 -36.27
N ARG A 276 -4.16 2.40 -35.75
CA ARG A 276 -3.92 2.55 -34.31
C ARG A 276 -4.71 3.72 -33.73
N ARG A 277 -5.24 3.54 -32.52
CA ARG A 277 -6.06 4.54 -31.80
C ARG A 277 -5.37 5.92 -31.72
N HIS A 278 -4.10 5.94 -31.33
CA HIS A 278 -3.35 7.19 -31.14
C HIS A 278 -3.22 7.99 -32.45
N GLU A 279 -2.94 7.32 -33.57
CA GLU A 279 -2.85 7.97 -34.88
C GLU A 279 -4.19 8.59 -35.28
N LEU A 280 -5.29 7.84 -35.11
CA LEU A 280 -6.63 8.32 -35.41
C LEU A 280 -7.04 9.55 -34.57
N ALA A 281 -6.72 9.52 -33.27
CA ALA A 281 -6.98 10.64 -32.36
C ALA A 281 -6.13 11.87 -32.74
N CYS A 282 -4.85 11.67 -33.07
CA CYS A 282 -3.96 12.74 -33.53
C CYS A 282 -4.44 13.40 -34.84
N THR A 283 -4.97 12.62 -35.79
CA THR A 283 -5.58 13.18 -37.01
C THR A 283 -6.80 14.04 -36.71
N LEU A 284 -7.70 13.60 -35.82
CA LEU A 284 -8.85 14.42 -35.41
C LEU A 284 -8.41 15.69 -34.68
N LEU A 285 -7.41 15.58 -33.81
CA LEU A 285 -6.90 16.71 -33.05
C LEU A 285 -6.22 17.75 -33.96
N SER A 286 -5.47 17.31 -34.98
CA SER A 286 -4.86 18.22 -35.95
C SER A 286 -5.91 18.92 -36.81
N LEU A 287 -6.97 18.22 -37.25
CA LEU A 287 -8.09 18.82 -37.98
C LEU A 287 -8.87 19.83 -37.14
N TYR A 288 -9.01 19.58 -35.84
CA TYR A 288 -9.58 20.53 -34.89
C TYR A 288 -8.74 21.80 -34.78
N HIS A 289 -7.44 21.67 -34.52
CA HIS A 289 -6.54 22.83 -34.37
C HIS A 289 -6.37 23.64 -35.66
N ASN A 290 -6.36 22.98 -36.81
CA ASN A 290 -6.23 23.65 -38.11
C ASN A 290 -7.53 24.37 -38.53
N GLY A 291 -8.63 24.20 -37.79
CA GLY A 291 -9.92 24.82 -38.12
C GLY A 291 -10.53 24.34 -39.43
N THR A 292 -10.04 23.22 -39.98
CA THR A 292 -10.39 22.72 -41.32
C THR A 292 -11.87 22.36 -41.45
N CYS A 293 -12.54 22.07 -40.33
CA CYS A 293 -13.97 21.81 -40.28
C CYS A 293 -14.63 22.49 -39.07
N ALA A 294 -15.30 23.62 -39.29
CA ALA A 294 -16.01 24.35 -38.23
C ALA A 294 -17.12 23.55 -37.52
N SER A 295 -17.63 22.47 -38.16
CA SER A 295 -18.63 21.59 -37.57
C SER A 295 -18.06 20.44 -36.73
N LEU A 296 -16.75 20.18 -36.82
CA LEU A 296 -16.08 19.06 -36.17
C LEU A 296 -16.28 19.04 -34.64
N PRO A 297 -16.15 20.14 -33.90
CA PRO A 297 -16.33 20.13 -32.44
C PRO A 297 -17.75 19.71 -32.04
N LYS A 298 -18.76 20.26 -32.73
CA LYS A 298 -20.18 19.90 -32.49
C LYS A 298 -20.46 18.43 -32.82
N ARG A 299 -19.80 17.89 -33.85
CA ARG A 299 -19.92 16.46 -34.20
C ARG A 299 -19.28 15.57 -33.14
N ILE A 300 -18.07 15.89 -32.69
CA ILE A 300 -17.40 15.15 -31.61
C ILE A 300 -18.30 15.15 -30.37
N LEU A 301 -18.83 16.31 -29.98
CA LEU A 301 -19.73 16.42 -28.81
C LEU A 301 -21.03 15.63 -28.97
N LYS A 302 -21.57 15.52 -30.19
CA LYS A 302 -22.75 14.69 -30.47
C LYS A 302 -22.45 13.21 -30.22
N TRP A 303 -21.28 12.73 -30.65
CA TRP A 303 -20.86 11.33 -30.46
C TRP A 303 -20.47 11.02 -29.01
N THR A 304 -19.83 11.96 -28.31
CA THR A 304 -19.47 11.75 -26.90
C THR A 304 -20.70 11.68 -25.99
N GLY A 305 -21.77 12.39 -26.34
CA GLY A 305 -22.95 12.53 -25.50
C GLY A 305 -22.67 13.37 -24.25
N THR A 306 -23.48 13.18 -23.20
CA THR A 306 -23.28 13.86 -21.92
C THR A 306 -22.15 13.20 -21.14
N CYS A 307 -21.14 13.99 -20.80
CA CYS A 307 -20.02 13.56 -19.98
C CYS A 307 -19.96 14.38 -18.68
N ILE A 308 -19.43 13.77 -17.64
CA ILE A 308 -19.13 14.43 -16.37
C ILE A 308 -17.66 14.26 -16.01
N ARG A 309 -17.11 15.22 -15.29
CA ARG A 309 -15.78 15.12 -14.67
C ARG A 309 -15.79 15.77 -13.29
N ILE A 310 -14.85 15.38 -12.43
CA ILE A 310 -14.62 16.08 -11.18
C ILE A 310 -14.19 17.53 -11.47
N SER A 311 -14.70 18.49 -10.70
CA SER A 311 -14.30 19.89 -10.85
C SER A 311 -12.86 20.09 -10.35
N LYS A 312 -12.13 21.06 -10.92
CA LYS A 312 -10.75 21.34 -10.52
C LYS A 312 -10.63 21.67 -9.03
N MET A 313 -11.59 22.42 -8.49
CA MET A 313 -11.64 22.76 -7.06
C MET A 313 -11.83 21.52 -6.19
N ALA A 314 -12.74 20.61 -6.57
CA ALA A 314 -12.93 19.36 -5.85
C ALA A 314 -11.70 18.46 -5.91
N ASP A 315 -11.06 18.36 -7.08
CA ASP A 315 -9.86 17.56 -7.29
C ASP A 315 -8.69 18.03 -6.44
N GLU A 316 -8.37 19.33 -6.48
CA GLU A 316 -7.28 19.93 -5.70
C GLU A 316 -7.53 19.80 -4.19
N LEU A 317 -8.77 19.98 -3.73
CA LEU A 317 -9.11 19.85 -2.30
C LEU A 317 -9.06 18.40 -1.83
N LEU A 318 -9.57 17.45 -2.62
CA LEU A 318 -9.49 16.05 -2.26
C LEU A 318 -8.07 15.51 -2.27
N TRP A 319 -7.23 16.01 -3.19
CA TRP A 319 -5.82 15.70 -3.17
C TRP A 319 -5.19 16.12 -1.83
N ARG A 320 -5.43 17.36 -1.38
CA ARG A 320 -4.95 17.86 -0.07
C ARG A 320 -5.47 17.03 1.09
N ILE A 321 -6.77 16.74 1.11
CA ILE A 321 -7.40 15.94 2.18
C ILE A 321 -6.79 14.54 2.25
N GLN A 322 -6.61 13.85 1.12
CA GLN A 322 -5.98 12.52 1.12
C GLN A 322 -4.54 12.57 1.61
N ARG A 323 -3.76 13.58 1.21
CA ARG A 323 -2.38 13.73 1.70
C ARG A 323 -2.33 13.98 3.19
N LEU A 324 -3.23 14.81 3.74
CA LEU A 324 -3.33 15.07 5.18
C LEU A 324 -3.84 13.85 5.97
N PHE A 325 -4.71 13.03 5.38
CA PHE A 325 -5.29 11.87 6.04
C PHE A 325 -4.38 10.65 6.03
N PHE A 326 -3.82 10.30 4.87
CA PHE A 326 -2.97 9.10 4.73
C PHE A 326 -1.51 9.37 5.07
N LEU A 327 -1.03 10.61 4.87
CA LEU A 327 0.36 11.01 5.11
C LEU A 327 1.38 10.10 4.40
N ASN A 328 1.01 9.52 3.27
CA ASN A 328 1.90 8.73 2.43
C ASN A 328 1.51 8.80 0.96
N GLY A 329 2.44 8.36 0.11
CA GLY A 329 2.33 8.30 -1.34
C GLY A 329 1.36 7.23 -1.84
N ASP A 330 1.29 6.12 -1.13
CA ASP A 330 0.87 4.81 -1.64
C ASP A 330 -0.63 4.55 -1.46
N GLN A 331 -1.27 5.19 -0.47
CA GLN A 331 -2.69 5.06 -0.19
C GLN A 331 -3.50 6.18 -0.84
N ASP A 332 -4.69 5.80 -1.33
CA ASP A 332 -5.72 6.68 -1.84
C ASP A 332 -7.12 6.18 -1.41
N LEU A 333 -8.18 6.76 -1.96
CA LEU A 333 -9.56 6.35 -1.69
C LEU A 333 -9.87 4.87 -2.03
N SER A 334 -9.09 4.21 -2.89
CA SER A 334 -9.25 2.78 -3.16
C SER A 334 -8.99 1.93 -1.92
N SER A 335 -8.20 2.44 -0.96
CA SER A 335 -7.98 1.81 0.36
C SER A 335 -9.31 1.58 1.10
N PHE A 336 -10.27 2.51 0.98
CA PHE A 336 -11.58 2.37 1.62
C PHE A 336 -12.41 1.26 0.98
N LEU A 337 -12.30 1.09 -0.34
CA LEU A 337 -12.94 -0.01 -1.05
C LEU A 337 -12.33 -1.36 -0.65
N LEU A 338 -11.01 -1.43 -0.46
CA LEU A 338 -10.35 -2.65 0.00
C LEU A 338 -10.78 -3.07 1.41
N VAL A 339 -11.01 -2.11 2.31
CA VAL A 339 -11.58 -2.36 3.64
C VAL A 339 -13.01 -2.88 3.54
N GLU A 340 -13.83 -2.29 2.66
CA GLU A 340 -15.21 -2.74 2.44
C GLU A 340 -15.28 -4.16 1.91
N PHE A 341 -14.41 -4.51 0.96
CA PHE A 341 -14.29 -5.87 0.45
C PHE A 341 -13.68 -6.86 1.46
N GLY A 342 -13.29 -6.40 2.66
CA GLY A 342 -12.65 -7.22 3.68
C GLY A 342 -11.25 -7.70 3.28
N VAL A 343 -10.65 -7.10 2.23
CA VAL A 343 -9.31 -7.44 1.73
C VAL A 343 -8.23 -6.88 2.65
N VAL A 344 -8.47 -5.70 3.23
CA VAL A 344 -7.52 -5.03 4.11
C VAL A 344 -8.16 -4.76 5.47
N LYS A 345 -7.41 -5.07 6.54
CA LYS A 345 -7.69 -4.62 7.91
C LYS A 345 -6.56 -3.70 8.36
N PHE A 346 -6.86 -2.72 9.22
CA PHE A 346 -5.85 -1.84 9.81
C PHE A 346 -5.64 -2.19 11.29
N PRO A 347 -4.43 -1.96 11.84
CA PRO A 347 -4.13 -2.20 13.24
C PRO A 347 -4.99 -1.33 14.16
N ASP A 348 -5.27 -1.82 15.36
CA ASP A 348 -5.96 -1.06 16.39
C ASP A 348 -4.94 -0.25 17.21
N TYR A 349 -5.14 1.07 17.29
CA TYR A 349 -4.32 2.00 18.07
C TYR A 349 -5.10 3.29 18.40
N ALA A 350 -4.58 4.08 19.33
CA ALA A 350 -5.11 5.39 19.67
C ALA A 350 -4.46 6.50 18.82
N CYS A 351 -5.26 7.46 18.35
CA CYS A 351 -4.75 8.66 17.67
C CYS A 351 -4.63 9.81 18.69
N SER A 352 -3.47 9.90 19.34
CA SER A 352 -3.15 10.94 20.32
C SER A 352 -2.51 12.16 19.64
N ILE A 353 -3.33 12.97 18.96
CA ILE A 353 -2.89 14.12 18.14
C ILE A 353 -2.77 15.39 18.99
N SER A 354 -1.62 16.06 18.92
CA SER A 354 -1.34 17.29 19.67
C SER A 354 -0.64 18.38 18.87
N HIS A 355 0.20 18.00 17.89
CA HIS A 355 0.93 18.95 17.06
C HIS A 355 0.38 19.00 15.64
N HIS A 356 0.40 20.19 15.05
CA HIS A 356 0.08 20.35 13.62
C HIS A 356 1.29 20.00 12.75
N ILE A 357 1.05 19.18 11.72
CA ILE A 357 2.07 18.83 10.71
C ILE A 357 2.49 20.07 9.91
N PHE A 358 1.51 20.86 9.49
CA PHE A 358 1.68 22.14 8.81
C PHE A 358 1.22 23.25 9.76
N GLN A 359 2.07 24.23 10.03
CA GLN A 359 1.75 25.31 10.96
C GLN A 359 0.79 26.30 10.31
N GLU A 360 1.06 26.64 9.05
CA GLU A 360 0.26 27.57 8.28
C GLU A 360 -0.15 26.98 6.92
N ARG A 361 -1.14 27.63 6.30
CA ARG A 361 -1.59 27.27 4.95
C ARG A 361 -0.45 27.35 3.93
N SER A 362 0.45 28.32 4.06
CA SER A 362 1.61 28.47 3.17
C SER A 362 2.47 27.20 3.16
N ASP A 363 2.70 26.59 4.32
CA ASP A 363 3.52 25.38 4.43
C ASP A 363 2.95 24.22 3.61
N LEU A 364 1.62 24.04 3.68
CA LEU A 364 0.91 23.01 2.91
C LEU A 364 0.99 23.29 1.40
N LEU A 365 0.80 24.56 0.99
CA LEU A 365 0.84 24.93 -0.42
C LEU A 365 2.24 24.81 -1.02
N GLU A 366 3.28 25.16 -0.27
CA GLU A 366 4.67 24.97 -0.69
C GLU A 366 5.02 23.48 -0.80
N TYR A 367 4.56 22.67 0.16
CA TYR A 367 4.72 21.22 0.10
C TYR A 367 4.02 20.61 -1.14
N GLU A 368 2.81 21.06 -1.43
CA GLU A 368 2.07 20.68 -2.63
C GLU A 368 2.79 21.11 -3.92
N GLU A 369 3.28 22.36 -4.00
CA GLU A 369 4.07 22.84 -5.14
C GLU A 369 5.30 21.94 -5.35
N ALA A 370 6.03 21.62 -4.29
CA ALA A 370 7.20 20.76 -4.37
C ALA A 370 6.86 19.35 -4.88
N ILE A 371 5.74 18.76 -4.46
CA ILE A 371 5.29 17.46 -4.99
C ILE A 371 4.96 17.56 -6.49
N ARG A 372 4.25 18.61 -6.92
CA ARG A 372 3.95 18.82 -8.33
C ARG A 372 5.22 18.95 -9.18
N VAL A 373 6.26 19.63 -8.67
CA VAL A 373 7.57 19.72 -9.34
C VAL A 373 8.26 18.36 -9.41
N ALA A 374 8.18 17.54 -8.34
CA ALA A 374 8.73 16.19 -8.35
C ALA A 374 8.05 15.31 -9.42
N GLN A 375 6.72 15.30 -9.46
CA GLN A 375 5.95 14.56 -10.47
C GLN A 375 6.29 15.03 -11.89
N LEU A 376 6.39 16.34 -12.11
CA LEU A 376 6.77 16.89 -13.41
C LEU A 376 8.18 16.44 -13.82
N MET A 377 9.13 16.35 -12.88
CA MET A 377 10.47 15.85 -13.17
C MET A 377 10.44 14.37 -13.55
N ASP A 378 9.70 13.53 -12.83
CA ASP A 378 9.55 12.11 -13.12
C ASP A 378 8.94 11.89 -14.52
N GLU A 379 7.81 12.55 -14.82
CA GLU A 379 7.18 12.51 -16.15
C GLU A 379 8.11 13.02 -17.26
N SER A 380 8.91 14.05 -16.96
CA SER A 380 9.87 14.60 -17.94
C SER A 380 11.02 13.63 -18.19
N LEU A 381 11.46 12.88 -17.19
CA LEU A 381 12.49 11.83 -17.35
C LEU A 381 11.96 10.68 -18.22
N ASP A 382 10.73 10.23 -17.98
CA ASP A 382 10.08 9.18 -18.77
C ASP A 382 9.91 9.60 -20.24
N ASN A 383 9.57 10.87 -20.47
CA ASN A 383 9.45 11.46 -21.80
C ASN A 383 10.79 11.94 -22.39
N ASN A 384 11.91 11.73 -21.69
CA ASN A 384 13.26 12.19 -22.07
C ASN A 384 13.36 13.71 -22.38
N ASN A 385 12.55 14.53 -21.72
CA ASN A 385 12.55 15.99 -21.85
C ASN A 385 13.54 16.64 -20.87
N MET A 386 14.83 16.62 -21.24
CA MET A 386 15.92 17.08 -20.37
C MET A 386 15.88 18.58 -20.04
N ASP A 387 15.24 19.40 -20.88
CA ASP A 387 15.07 20.84 -20.62
C ASP A 387 14.13 21.09 -19.44
N LEU A 388 13.01 20.35 -19.38
CA LEU A 388 12.10 20.40 -18.23
C LEU A 388 12.75 19.84 -16.97
N VAL A 389 13.50 18.74 -17.09
CA VAL A 389 14.26 18.17 -15.97
C VAL A 389 15.22 19.21 -15.37
N THR A 390 15.98 19.91 -16.22
CA THR A 390 16.91 20.96 -15.78
C THR A 390 16.17 22.10 -15.09
N ARG A 391 15.03 22.56 -15.64
CA ARG A 391 14.20 23.60 -14.99
C ARG A 391 13.66 23.17 -13.63
N CYS A 392 13.29 21.91 -13.45
CA CYS A 392 12.84 21.38 -12.16
C CYS A 392 13.99 21.39 -11.13
N ILE A 393 15.21 21.02 -11.55
CA ILE A 393 16.41 21.07 -10.71
C ILE A 393 16.71 22.51 -10.30
N ASP A 394 16.77 23.44 -11.26
CA ASP A 394 17.08 24.86 -11.00
C ASP A 394 16.05 25.52 -10.08
N LEU A 395 14.75 25.25 -10.31
CA LEU A 395 13.68 25.73 -9.44
C LEU A 395 13.86 25.20 -8.01
N SER A 396 14.08 23.90 -7.87
CA SER A 396 14.26 23.25 -6.57
C SER A 396 15.49 23.75 -5.82
N GLU A 397 16.58 24.01 -6.54
CA GLU A 397 17.79 24.60 -5.98
C GLU A 397 17.50 26.00 -5.45
N ASN A 398 16.88 26.85 -6.25
CA ASN A 398 16.55 28.23 -5.86
C ASN A 398 15.66 28.24 -4.61
N ARG A 399 14.60 27.42 -4.59
CA ARG A 399 13.69 27.29 -3.45
C ARG A 399 14.43 26.84 -2.19
N LEU A 400 15.21 25.76 -2.27
CA LEU A 400 15.97 25.23 -1.12
C LEU A 400 17.03 26.24 -0.62
N CYS A 401 17.63 27.01 -1.51
CA CYS A 401 18.60 28.06 -1.17
C CYS A 401 17.95 29.23 -0.42
N THR A 402 16.72 29.61 -0.77
CA THR A 402 15.98 30.68 -0.06
C THR A 402 15.45 30.27 1.30
N MET A 403 15.26 28.97 1.54
CA MET A 403 14.76 28.48 2.81
C MET A 403 15.79 28.64 3.94
N PRO A 404 15.34 28.92 5.18
CA PRO A 404 16.21 28.95 6.36
C PRO A 404 16.91 27.60 6.52
N LYS A 405 18.10 27.62 7.13
CA LYS A 405 18.80 26.36 7.43
C LYS A 405 17.92 25.56 8.38
N GLN A 406 17.83 24.26 8.14
CA GLN A 406 17.16 23.35 9.04
C GLN A 406 17.92 23.36 10.37
N GLU A 407 17.42 24.07 11.38
CA GLU A 407 18.02 24.10 12.71
C GLU A 407 17.78 22.77 13.42
N ASN A 408 18.75 22.34 14.21
CA ASN A 408 18.62 21.14 15.04
C ASN A 408 17.61 21.44 16.16
N ALA A 409 16.33 21.18 15.90
CA ALA A 409 15.27 21.26 16.90
C ALA A 409 15.61 20.32 18.07
N THR A 410 16.17 20.89 19.13
CA THR A 410 16.57 20.18 20.37
C THR A 410 15.79 20.69 21.58
N SER A 411 14.79 21.55 21.38
CA SER A 411 13.88 21.97 22.44
C SER A 411 12.57 21.14 22.39
N PRO A 412 11.98 20.81 23.55
CA PRO A 412 10.74 20.04 23.68
C PRO A 412 9.47 20.82 23.30
N GLU A 413 9.56 22.11 22.93
CA GLU A 413 8.44 22.91 22.43
C GLU A 413 8.30 22.86 20.89
N HIS A 414 9.20 22.16 20.21
CA HIS A 414 9.17 22.05 18.75
C HIS A 414 8.40 20.83 18.26
N SER A 415 7.75 20.98 17.11
CA SER A 415 7.06 19.90 16.40
C SER A 415 7.98 18.67 16.25
N PRO A 416 7.42 17.44 16.32
CA PRO A 416 8.21 16.23 16.19
C PRO A 416 9.03 16.19 14.90
N SER A 417 10.30 15.78 14.98
CA SER A 417 11.22 15.82 13.84
C SER A 417 10.79 14.93 12.67
N PHE A 418 10.00 13.88 12.92
CA PHE A 418 9.45 13.01 11.88
C PHE A 418 8.41 13.72 10.98
N PHE A 419 7.84 14.85 11.41
CA PHE A 419 7.00 15.68 10.54
C PHE A 419 7.78 16.41 9.45
N SER A 420 9.11 16.55 9.59
CA SER A 420 9.94 17.17 8.56
C SER A 420 9.85 16.49 7.19
N HIS A 421 9.43 15.22 7.14
CA HIS A 421 9.15 14.50 5.89
C HIS A 421 7.97 15.10 5.09
N PHE A 422 7.10 15.85 5.74
CA PHE A 422 5.95 16.55 5.18
C PHE A 422 6.28 18.04 4.96
N SER A 423 7.43 18.33 4.36
CA SER A 423 7.88 19.70 4.08
C SER A 423 8.35 19.88 2.65
N ALA A 424 8.22 21.10 2.12
CA ALA A 424 8.69 21.44 0.78
C ALA A 424 10.21 21.19 0.65
N SER A 425 11.00 21.54 1.67
CA SER A 425 12.45 21.33 1.70
C SER A 425 12.83 19.85 1.59
N TRP A 426 12.09 18.96 2.26
CA TRP A 426 12.27 17.52 2.13
C TRP A 426 12.03 17.03 0.70
N VAL A 427 10.98 17.51 0.03
CA VAL A 427 10.67 17.15 -1.35
C VAL A 427 11.71 17.72 -2.33
N TYR A 428 12.02 19.02 -2.24
CA TYR A 428 13.05 19.64 -3.09
C TYR A 428 14.41 18.95 -2.95
N SER A 429 14.81 18.55 -1.74
CA SER A 429 16.05 17.79 -1.56
C SER A 429 16.01 16.41 -2.26
N LYS A 430 14.84 15.77 -2.40
CA LYS A 430 14.69 14.53 -3.20
C LYS A 430 14.86 14.82 -4.69
N ILE A 431 14.21 15.87 -5.19
CA ILE A 431 14.32 16.31 -6.60
C ILE A 431 15.79 16.59 -6.94
N LEU A 432 16.49 17.34 -6.09
CA LEU A 432 17.92 17.62 -6.26
C LEU A 432 18.78 16.36 -6.17
N THR A 433 18.44 15.40 -5.29
CA THR A 433 19.14 14.12 -5.23
C THR A 433 19.06 13.35 -6.54
N LEU A 434 17.88 13.33 -7.18
CA LEU A 434 17.69 12.76 -8.51
C LEU A 434 18.43 13.57 -9.58
N GLY A 435 18.43 14.90 -9.46
CA GLY A 435 19.17 15.81 -10.32
C GLY A 435 20.68 15.57 -10.33
N VAL A 436 21.27 15.22 -9.18
CA VAL A 436 22.67 14.78 -9.09
C VAL A 436 22.91 13.58 -10.00
N SER A 437 22.06 12.55 -9.94
CA SER A 437 22.19 11.36 -10.78
C SER A 437 22.05 11.67 -12.27
N VAL A 438 21.19 12.63 -12.64
CA VAL A 438 21.08 13.13 -14.01
C VAL A 438 22.39 13.79 -14.46
N TYR A 439 22.94 14.70 -13.67
CA TYR A 439 24.20 15.37 -14.01
C TYR A 439 25.38 14.42 -14.08
N GLU A 440 25.47 13.45 -13.16
CA GLU A 440 26.52 12.42 -13.19
C GLU A 440 26.44 11.56 -14.46
N ARG A 441 25.23 11.14 -14.87
CA ARG A 441 25.00 10.40 -16.12
C ARG A 441 25.50 11.19 -17.33
N ASP A 442 25.24 12.48 -17.33
CA ASP A 442 25.63 13.40 -18.41
C ASP A 442 27.09 13.90 -18.26
N ARG A 443 27.85 13.35 -17.29
CA ARG A 443 29.24 13.70 -16.94
C ARG A 443 29.45 15.17 -16.55
N ARG A 444 28.38 15.85 -16.13
CA ARG A 444 28.38 17.22 -15.59
C ARG A 444 28.74 17.22 -14.10
N TYR A 445 29.93 16.72 -13.77
CA TYR A 445 30.35 16.53 -12.39
C TYR A 445 30.47 17.84 -11.60
N GLU A 446 30.77 18.97 -12.23
CA GLU A 446 30.83 20.27 -11.55
C GLU A 446 29.43 20.68 -11.02
N ASP A 447 28.39 20.47 -11.83
CA ASP A 447 27.00 20.73 -11.42
C ASP A 447 26.55 19.78 -10.31
N ALA A 448 26.87 18.48 -10.44
CA ALA A 448 26.62 17.49 -9.40
C ALA A 448 27.28 17.89 -8.06
N ILE A 449 28.57 18.25 -8.08
CA ILE A 449 29.33 18.71 -6.91
C ILE A 449 28.68 19.96 -6.28
N ARG A 450 28.25 20.93 -7.09
CA ARG A 450 27.56 22.14 -6.64
C ARG A 450 26.28 21.80 -5.86
N ILE A 451 25.40 20.98 -6.45
CA ILE A 451 24.15 20.56 -5.82
C ILE A 451 24.42 19.75 -4.54
N LEU A 452 25.38 18.83 -4.57
CA LEU A 452 25.75 18.02 -3.39
C LEU A 452 26.26 18.88 -2.22
N LYS A 453 27.05 19.92 -2.50
CA LYS A 453 27.48 20.88 -1.48
C LYS A 453 26.31 21.67 -0.90
N ILE A 454 25.36 22.10 -1.74
CA ILE A 454 24.14 22.79 -1.30
C ILE A 454 23.33 21.88 -0.37
N LEU A 455 23.05 20.64 -0.79
CA LEU A 455 22.32 19.65 -0.01
C LEU A 455 22.96 19.43 1.37
N LEU A 456 24.27 19.19 1.41
CA LEU A 456 25.01 18.97 2.66
C LEU A 456 25.06 20.21 3.58
N SER A 457 24.94 21.42 3.01
CA SER A 457 24.95 22.67 3.76
C SER A 457 23.59 23.09 4.30
N LYS A 458 22.50 22.73 3.60
CA LYS A 458 21.12 23.12 3.92
C LYS A 458 20.38 22.09 4.75
N VAL A 459 20.67 20.80 4.53
CA VAL A 459 20.00 19.68 5.20
C VAL A 459 20.95 19.10 6.25
N ALA A 460 20.79 19.52 7.50
CA ALA A 460 21.68 19.14 8.60
C ALA A 460 21.41 17.72 9.11
N CYS A 461 20.14 17.30 9.14
CA CYS A 461 19.70 16.07 9.79
C CYS A 461 18.90 15.18 8.82
N ASP A 462 19.61 14.42 7.96
CA ASP A 462 18.99 13.50 7.00
C ASP A 462 19.90 12.30 6.75
N ARG A 463 19.32 11.10 6.67
CA ARG A 463 20.06 9.86 6.38
C ARG A 463 20.69 9.85 4.98
N ARG A 464 20.13 10.60 4.02
CA ARG A 464 20.68 10.77 2.67
C ARG A 464 22.01 11.52 2.66
N ARG A 465 22.40 12.18 3.76
CA ARG A 465 23.74 12.78 3.91
C ARG A 465 24.84 11.76 3.62
N GLY A 466 24.69 10.50 4.04
CA GLY A 466 25.64 9.45 3.70
C GLY A 466 25.81 9.22 2.20
N TYR A 467 24.70 9.18 1.48
CA TYR A 467 24.71 9.09 0.02
C TYR A 467 25.35 10.33 -0.62
N TRP A 468 24.92 11.54 -0.22
CA TRP A 468 25.46 12.79 -0.79
C TRP A 468 26.96 12.96 -0.53
N THR A 469 27.44 12.66 0.68
CA THR A 469 28.86 12.75 1.01
C THR A 469 29.69 11.73 0.23
N LEU A 470 29.16 10.51 0.05
CA LEU A 470 29.81 9.49 -0.78
C LEU A 470 29.91 9.94 -2.24
N ARG A 471 28.79 10.41 -2.83
CA ARG A 471 28.76 10.90 -4.21
C ARG A 471 29.69 12.10 -4.40
N LEU A 472 29.68 13.07 -3.48
CA LEU A 472 30.57 14.22 -3.53
C LEU A 472 32.04 13.80 -3.55
N SER A 473 32.40 12.85 -2.69
CA SER A 473 33.77 12.31 -2.67
C SER A 473 34.11 11.58 -3.98
N VAL A 474 33.17 10.85 -4.58
CA VAL A 474 33.34 10.18 -5.90
C VAL A 474 33.55 11.21 -7.01
N ASP A 475 32.68 12.20 -7.12
CA ASP A 475 32.72 13.19 -8.20
C ASP A 475 33.97 14.08 -8.13
N LEU A 476 34.44 14.41 -6.92
CA LEU A 476 35.73 15.09 -6.74
C LEU A 476 36.92 14.28 -7.28
N GLU A 477 36.88 12.94 -7.19
CA GLU A 477 37.92 12.10 -7.78
C GLU A 477 37.83 12.10 -9.32
N HIS A 478 36.61 12.09 -9.89
CA HIS A 478 36.41 12.26 -11.34
C HIS A 478 36.96 13.59 -11.85
N MET A 479 36.88 14.64 -11.04
CA MET A 479 37.44 15.97 -11.33
C MET A 479 38.93 16.11 -11.03
N GLY A 480 39.64 15.02 -10.70
CA GLY A 480 41.07 15.06 -10.42
C GLY A 480 41.45 15.76 -9.11
N ARG A 481 40.53 15.82 -8.13
CA ARG A 481 40.70 16.46 -6.82
C ARG A 481 40.76 15.44 -5.66
N PRO A 482 41.75 14.52 -5.63
CA PRO A 482 41.76 13.40 -4.68
C PRO A 482 42.00 13.81 -3.21
N ASN A 483 42.65 14.95 -2.96
CA ASN A 483 42.86 15.44 -1.59
C ASN A 483 41.55 15.95 -0.98
N GLU A 484 40.75 16.68 -1.76
CA GLU A 484 39.41 17.10 -1.35
C GLU A 484 38.47 15.90 -1.23
N SER A 485 38.56 14.95 -2.17
CA SER A 485 37.84 13.67 -2.10
C SER A 485 38.12 12.93 -0.78
N LEU A 486 39.38 12.84 -0.36
CA LEU A 486 39.78 12.23 0.90
C LEU A 486 39.23 13.01 2.10
N SER A 487 39.35 14.35 2.11
CA SER A 487 38.81 15.19 3.19
C SER A 487 37.30 15.01 3.38
N VAL A 488 36.54 15.01 2.27
CA VAL A 488 35.09 14.74 2.29
C VAL A 488 34.80 13.32 2.82
N ALA A 489 35.58 12.31 2.39
CA ALA A 489 35.38 10.95 2.87
C ALA A 489 35.66 10.80 4.37
N GLU A 490 36.69 11.47 4.88
CA GLU A 490 37.03 11.47 6.31
C GLU A 490 35.96 12.17 7.15
N GLY A 491 35.48 13.34 6.69
CA GLY A 491 34.36 14.03 7.33
C GLY A 491 33.09 13.19 7.35
N GLY A 492 32.77 12.52 6.24
CA GLY A 492 31.61 11.62 6.17
C GLY A 492 31.71 10.39 7.06
N ALA A 493 32.91 9.84 7.28
CA ALA A 493 33.10 8.67 8.13
C ALA A 493 32.82 8.94 9.62
N ILE A 494 32.90 10.20 10.05
CA ILE A 494 32.64 10.64 11.43
C ILE A 494 31.30 11.38 11.61
N ASP A 495 30.61 11.72 10.52
CA ASP A 495 29.30 12.38 10.58
C ASP A 495 28.24 11.42 11.17
N PRO A 496 27.52 11.82 12.25
CA PRO A 496 26.54 10.97 12.92
C PRO A 496 25.30 10.61 12.06
N TRP A 497 25.04 11.37 10.99
CA TRP A 497 23.94 11.13 10.05
C TRP A 497 24.33 10.21 8.89
N VAL A 498 25.60 9.82 8.80
CA VAL A 498 26.08 8.86 7.81
C VAL A 498 26.09 7.46 8.42
N ARG A 499 25.27 6.56 7.87
CA ARG A 499 24.93 5.27 8.49
C ARG A 499 25.07 4.10 7.51
N ALA A 500 24.98 2.88 8.06
CA ALA A 500 24.93 1.60 7.35
C ALA A 500 25.91 1.53 6.16
N GLY A 501 25.43 1.16 4.97
CA GLY A 501 26.24 1.00 3.77
C GLY A 501 27.00 2.26 3.35
N SER A 502 26.41 3.45 3.50
CA SER A 502 27.10 4.70 3.15
C SER A 502 28.30 4.97 4.05
N LYS A 503 28.16 4.72 5.36
CA LYS A 503 29.27 4.84 6.32
C LYS A 503 30.39 3.86 5.96
N PHE A 504 30.03 2.62 5.68
CA PHE A 504 30.98 1.59 5.28
C PHE A 504 31.71 1.94 3.97
N ALA A 505 30.99 2.44 2.97
CA ALA A 505 31.54 2.89 1.69
C ALA A 505 32.57 4.02 1.88
N LEU A 506 32.25 5.01 2.72
CA LEU A 506 33.15 6.12 3.04
C LEU A 506 34.39 5.64 3.79
N GLN A 507 34.23 4.75 4.77
CA GLN A 507 35.37 4.15 5.49
C GLN A 507 36.32 3.40 4.56
N ARG A 508 35.79 2.58 3.63
CA ARG A 508 36.60 1.92 2.59
C ARG A 508 37.28 2.90 1.66
N ARG A 509 36.57 3.97 1.29
CA ARG A 509 37.11 5.03 0.44
C ARG A 509 38.27 5.76 1.12
N VAL A 510 38.16 6.06 2.42
CA VAL A 510 39.26 6.60 3.22
C VAL A 510 40.47 5.67 3.12
N LEU A 511 40.32 4.37 3.41
CA LEU A 511 41.44 3.40 3.34
C LEU A 511 42.09 3.31 1.95
N ARG A 512 41.29 3.45 0.88
CA ARG A 512 41.78 3.42 -0.50
C ARG A 512 42.56 4.68 -0.87
N LEU A 513 42.04 5.85 -0.46
CA LEU A 513 42.60 7.16 -0.80
C LEU A 513 43.77 7.58 0.10
N SER A 514 43.79 7.12 1.35
CA SER A 514 44.76 7.47 2.40
C SER A 514 46.12 6.75 2.24
N LYS A 515 46.56 6.49 1.01
CA LYS A 515 47.88 5.91 0.73
C LYS A 515 48.97 7.00 0.76
N PRO A 516 50.21 6.69 1.15
CA PRO A 516 51.32 7.64 1.07
C PRO A 516 51.47 8.22 -0.35
N PRO A 517 51.79 9.52 -0.49
CA PRO A 517 52.13 10.48 0.58
C PRO A 517 50.94 11.17 1.24
N ARG A 518 49.68 10.86 0.87
CA ARG A 518 48.49 11.61 1.35
C ARG A 518 48.21 11.41 2.84
N ARG A 519 48.43 10.19 3.36
CA ARG A 519 48.27 9.87 4.78
C ARG A 519 49.19 8.73 5.21
N TRP A 520 49.66 8.80 6.44
CA TRP A 520 50.53 7.81 7.07
C TRP A 520 49.85 7.04 8.22
N LYS A 521 48.79 7.59 8.80
CA LYS A 521 48.06 6.99 9.93
C LYS A 521 46.88 6.16 9.43
N VAL A 522 46.82 4.90 9.85
CA VAL A 522 45.71 3.98 9.56
C VAL A 522 44.54 4.27 10.52
N PRO A 523 43.29 4.43 10.03
CA PRO A 523 42.11 4.61 10.88
C PRO A 523 41.83 3.40 11.79
N SER A 524 41.22 3.62 12.97
CA SER A 524 40.93 2.56 13.95
C SER A 524 39.93 1.51 13.46
N TYR A 525 39.02 1.87 12.55
CA TYR A 525 38.06 0.94 11.95
C TYR A 525 38.65 0.11 10.80
N ALA A 526 39.94 0.26 10.47
CA ALA A 526 40.54 -0.40 9.30
C ALA A 526 40.45 -1.93 9.37
N ASP A 527 40.68 -2.51 10.54
CA ASP A 527 40.65 -3.96 10.73
C ASP A 527 39.21 -4.50 10.66
N TYR A 528 38.25 -3.77 11.21
CA TYR A 528 36.82 -4.10 11.11
C TYR A 528 36.35 -4.12 9.64
N VAL A 529 36.73 -3.11 8.86
CA VAL A 529 36.36 -3.01 7.44
C VAL A 529 37.04 -4.06 6.56
N LYS A 530 38.21 -4.55 6.97
CA LYS A 530 38.98 -5.59 6.28
C LYS A 530 38.71 -7.00 6.81
N ARG A 531 37.79 -7.16 7.79
CA ARG A 531 37.47 -8.44 8.38
C ARG A 531 37.10 -9.43 7.28
N ASN A 532 37.68 -10.63 7.36
CA ASN A 532 37.45 -11.66 6.36
C ASN A 532 36.02 -12.19 6.47
N ILE A 533 35.35 -12.31 5.32
CA ILE A 533 34.01 -12.90 5.21
C ILE A 533 34.21 -14.29 4.60
N LYS A 534 33.58 -15.31 5.18
CA LYS A 534 33.66 -16.67 4.67
C LYS A 534 33.02 -16.73 3.27
N GLU A 535 33.71 -17.34 2.32
CA GLU A 535 33.22 -17.52 0.95
C GLU A 535 33.14 -19.01 0.61
N VAL A 536 32.05 -19.40 -0.04
CA VAL A 536 31.80 -20.73 -0.60
C VAL A 536 31.64 -20.58 -2.11
N ASN A 537 32.19 -21.49 -2.89
CA ASN A 537 32.06 -21.47 -4.34
C ASN A 537 31.27 -22.69 -4.79
N ILE A 538 30.23 -22.47 -5.59
CA ILE A 538 29.43 -23.53 -6.20
C ILE A 538 29.47 -23.39 -7.72
N GLU A 539 29.30 -24.51 -8.43
CA GLU A 539 29.27 -24.53 -9.89
C GLU A 539 27.81 -24.52 -10.40
N GLY A 540 27.53 -23.70 -11.39
CA GLY A 540 26.25 -23.66 -12.10
C GLY A 540 26.46 -23.73 -13.60
N ARG A 541 25.58 -24.45 -14.33
CA ARG A 541 25.60 -24.50 -15.81
C ARG A 541 24.77 -23.33 -16.37
N PRO A 542 25.38 -22.24 -16.88
CA PRO A 542 24.62 -21.09 -17.36
C PRO A 542 23.95 -21.37 -18.71
N LEU A 543 22.77 -20.80 -18.94
CA LEU A 543 22.03 -20.97 -20.21
C LEU A 543 22.27 -19.86 -21.23
N ASN A 544 22.36 -18.59 -20.81
CA ASN A 544 22.66 -17.43 -21.65
C ASN A 544 23.18 -16.27 -20.78
N CYS A 545 24.19 -15.55 -21.27
CA CYS A 545 24.85 -14.43 -20.57
C CYS A 545 24.60 -13.10 -21.32
N GLU A 546 23.35 -12.79 -21.65
CA GLU A 546 23.02 -11.47 -22.20
C GLU A 546 23.11 -10.42 -21.09
N THR A 547 23.85 -9.33 -21.35
CA THR A 547 24.02 -8.24 -20.39
C THR A 547 22.67 -7.58 -20.11
N GLY A 548 22.16 -7.70 -18.89
CA GLY A 548 20.88 -7.13 -18.47
C GLY A 548 19.74 -8.14 -18.27
N ALA A 549 19.93 -9.41 -18.63
CA ALA A 549 18.99 -10.49 -18.32
C ALA A 549 19.36 -11.18 -16.99
N LYS A 550 18.37 -11.75 -16.27
CA LYS A 550 18.64 -12.57 -15.08
C LYS A 550 19.47 -13.80 -15.48
N ASN A 551 20.55 -14.08 -14.76
CA ASN A 551 21.35 -15.27 -15.00
C ASN A 551 20.50 -16.52 -14.69
N LEU A 552 20.27 -17.36 -15.71
CA LEU A 552 19.56 -18.63 -15.58
C LEU A 552 20.54 -19.80 -15.60
N PHE A 553 20.31 -20.76 -14.73
CA PHE A 553 21.10 -21.97 -14.57
C PHE A 553 20.22 -23.21 -14.64
N TYR A 554 20.80 -24.34 -15.05
CA TYR A 554 20.19 -25.64 -14.76
C TYR A 554 20.41 -25.99 -13.29
N GLY A 555 19.33 -26.22 -12.56
CA GLY A 555 19.33 -26.72 -11.19
C GLY A 555 19.74 -28.19 -11.09
N TYR A 556 19.93 -28.66 -9.87
CA TYR A 556 20.24 -30.06 -9.54
C TYR A 556 19.06 -31.00 -9.88
N ASP A 557 17.86 -30.46 -9.94
CA ASP A 557 16.62 -31.11 -10.40
C ASP A 557 16.46 -31.14 -11.92
N GLY A 558 17.39 -30.52 -12.67
CA GLY A 558 17.33 -30.41 -14.13
C GLY A 558 16.46 -29.27 -14.65
N GLU A 559 15.76 -28.54 -13.78
CA GLU A 559 14.90 -27.42 -14.13
C GLU A 559 15.68 -26.10 -14.21
N LEU A 560 15.12 -25.11 -14.92
CA LEU A 560 15.74 -23.78 -15.00
C LEU A 560 15.46 -22.98 -13.74
N CYS A 561 16.52 -22.43 -13.14
CA CYS A 561 16.43 -21.67 -11.91
C CYS A 561 17.34 -20.44 -11.90
N GLY A 562 17.02 -19.48 -11.01
CA GLY A 562 17.87 -18.33 -10.71
C GLY A 562 19.05 -18.71 -9.80
N VAL A 563 19.98 -17.77 -9.60
CA VAL A 563 21.22 -18.02 -8.85
C VAL A 563 20.95 -18.36 -7.38
N GLU A 564 19.93 -17.75 -6.78
CA GLU A 564 19.53 -17.95 -5.38
C GLU A 564 18.87 -19.31 -5.18
N GLN A 565 18.06 -19.74 -6.16
CA GLN A 565 17.43 -21.06 -6.13
C GLN A 565 18.46 -22.18 -6.32
N LEU A 566 19.45 -21.99 -7.20
CA LEU A 566 20.57 -22.91 -7.34
C LEU A 566 21.35 -23.05 -6.03
N ALA A 567 21.62 -21.94 -5.35
CA ALA A 567 22.25 -21.95 -4.04
C ALA A 567 21.39 -22.68 -2.99
N LEU A 568 20.07 -22.45 -2.95
CA LEU A 568 19.15 -23.19 -2.07
C LEU A 568 19.22 -24.70 -2.30
N GLN A 569 19.22 -25.16 -3.55
CA GLN A 569 19.37 -26.58 -3.89
C GLN A 569 20.71 -27.15 -3.40
N TYR A 570 21.81 -26.42 -3.60
CA TYR A 570 23.12 -26.80 -3.07
C TYR A 570 23.07 -26.97 -1.55
N TYR A 571 22.56 -25.99 -0.80
CA TYR A 571 22.52 -26.08 0.66
C TYR A 571 21.55 -27.15 1.17
N ALA A 572 20.48 -27.46 0.43
CA ALA A 572 19.56 -28.54 0.76
C ALA A 572 20.19 -29.93 0.62
N ASP A 573 21.13 -30.11 -0.29
CA ASP A 573 21.80 -31.38 -0.55
C ASP A 573 23.27 -31.33 -0.10
N GLU A 574 24.21 -31.14 -1.02
CA GLU A 574 25.66 -31.19 -0.79
C GLU A 574 26.18 -30.20 0.28
N GLY A 575 25.49 -29.07 0.45
CA GLY A 575 25.83 -27.99 1.39
C GLY A 575 25.36 -28.23 2.83
N GLY A 576 24.78 -29.39 3.13
CA GLY A 576 24.59 -29.88 4.50
C GLY A 576 23.15 -29.96 5.00
N GLY A 577 22.18 -30.27 4.13
CA GLY A 577 20.82 -30.63 4.56
C GLY A 577 20.01 -29.45 5.12
N TRP A 578 20.22 -28.24 4.60
CA TRP A 578 19.53 -27.04 5.08
C TRP A 578 18.13 -26.90 4.47
N ARG A 579 17.19 -26.41 5.27
CA ARG A 579 15.98 -25.75 4.74
C ARG A 579 16.26 -24.26 4.61
N GLY A 580 15.57 -23.58 3.70
CA GLY A 580 15.85 -22.18 3.46
C GLY A 580 14.80 -21.46 2.65
N THR A 581 14.84 -20.13 2.72
CA THR A 581 14.01 -19.25 1.90
C THR A 581 14.85 -18.12 1.32
N HIS A 582 14.53 -17.73 0.08
CA HIS A 582 14.97 -16.48 -0.52
C HIS A 582 13.88 -15.42 -0.33
N SER A 583 14.14 -14.39 0.48
CA SER A 583 13.10 -13.40 0.83
C SER A 583 13.50 -11.93 0.69
N GLU A 584 14.71 -11.62 0.18
CA GLU A 584 15.21 -10.24 0.02
C GLU A 584 15.10 -9.39 1.31
N GLY A 585 15.12 -10.03 2.50
CA GLY A 585 14.90 -9.39 3.79
C GLY A 585 13.46 -9.41 4.32
N GLY A 586 12.48 -9.79 3.50
CA GLY A 586 11.04 -9.78 3.84
C GLY A 586 10.68 -10.64 5.05
N ILE A 587 11.34 -11.80 5.23
CA ILE A 587 11.10 -12.65 6.40
C ILE A 587 11.49 -11.95 7.70
N TRP A 588 12.59 -11.18 7.68
CA TRP A 588 13.08 -10.45 8.84
C TRP A 588 12.15 -9.31 9.22
N MET A 589 11.62 -8.59 8.24
CA MET A 589 10.66 -7.51 8.48
C MET A 589 9.33 -8.07 9.00
N THR A 590 8.94 -9.26 8.54
CA THR A 590 7.74 -9.97 9.04
C THR A 590 7.94 -10.41 10.49
N ILE A 591 9.09 -11.02 10.82
CA ILE A 591 9.43 -11.38 12.20
C ILE A 591 9.49 -10.14 13.09
N PHE A 592 10.07 -9.04 12.61
CA PHE A 592 10.10 -7.77 13.35
C PHE A 592 8.69 -7.25 13.63
N GLY A 593 7.83 -7.16 12.61
CA GLY A 593 6.47 -6.66 12.78
C GLY A 593 5.63 -7.52 13.74
N LEU A 594 5.78 -8.84 13.71
CA LEU A 594 5.05 -9.74 14.61
C LEU A 594 5.58 -9.66 16.05
N LEU A 595 6.90 -9.74 16.26
CA LEU A 595 7.48 -9.77 17.60
C LEU A 595 7.53 -8.40 18.27
N MET A 596 7.52 -7.32 17.50
CA MET A 596 7.51 -5.94 17.98
C MET A 596 6.16 -5.25 17.82
N TRP A 597 5.07 -6.01 17.56
CA TRP A 597 3.74 -5.46 17.29
C TRP A 597 3.28 -4.47 18.38
N ASP A 598 3.31 -4.89 19.64
CA ASP A 598 2.93 -4.06 20.79
C ASP A 598 3.79 -2.80 20.93
N VAL A 599 5.06 -2.86 20.49
CA VAL A 599 5.97 -1.72 20.48
C VAL A 599 5.60 -0.78 19.32
N MET A 600 5.31 -1.32 18.14
CA MET A 600 4.95 -0.53 16.97
C MET A 600 3.64 0.24 17.17
N PHE A 601 2.65 -0.38 17.79
CA PHE A 601 1.31 0.18 17.97
C PHE A 601 1.04 0.69 19.40
N SER A 602 2.09 0.91 20.19
CA SER A 602 1.98 1.57 21.50
C SER A 602 1.50 3.02 21.38
N ASP A 603 0.74 3.49 22.38
CA ASP A 603 0.26 4.87 22.45
C ASP A 603 1.41 5.88 22.68
N ILE A 604 1.90 6.46 21.59
CA ILE A 604 2.87 7.56 21.58
C ILE A 604 2.23 8.74 20.86
N GLN A 605 2.43 9.93 21.43
CA GLN A 605 1.87 11.16 20.91
C GLN A 605 2.30 11.42 19.44
N ASP A 606 1.35 11.87 18.62
CA ASP A 606 1.51 12.28 17.21
C ASP A 606 1.97 11.22 16.19
N VAL A 607 2.32 10.00 16.60
CA VAL A 607 2.81 8.99 15.64
C VAL A 607 1.69 8.37 14.81
N PHE A 608 0.44 8.48 15.27
CA PHE A 608 -0.78 8.08 14.57
C PHE A 608 -1.73 9.28 14.43
N GLN A 609 -1.98 9.69 13.19
CA GLN A 609 -2.77 10.85 12.79
C GLN A 609 -4.13 10.43 12.19
N SER A 610 -4.27 9.17 11.76
CA SER A 610 -5.54 8.61 11.28
C SER A 610 -5.62 7.10 11.50
N LYS A 611 -6.83 6.54 11.39
CA LYS A 611 -7.11 5.10 11.60
C LYS A 611 -6.65 4.17 10.45
N PHE A 612 -5.95 4.71 9.45
CA PHE A 612 -5.57 3.99 8.23
C PHE A 612 -4.05 3.92 8.03
N GLN A 613 -3.28 4.03 9.12
CA GLN A 613 -1.83 3.87 9.12
C GLN A 613 -1.45 2.39 9.32
N THR A 614 -0.44 1.97 8.59
CA THR A 614 0.13 0.62 8.68
C THR A 614 1.38 0.55 9.56
N ALA A 615 1.84 1.71 10.05
CA ALA A 615 2.97 1.89 10.95
C ALA A 615 2.90 3.28 11.60
N PRO A 616 3.56 3.47 12.75
CA PRO A 616 3.71 4.80 13.33
C PRO A 616 4.64 5.66 12.46
N LEU A 617 4.36 6.97 12.37
CA LEU A 617 5.11 7.91 11.53
C LEU A 617 6.59 8.02 11.89
N ASP A 618 6.94 7.65 13.13
CA ASP A 618 8.30 7.71 13.63
C ASP A 618 9.12 6.43 13.38
N LEU A 619 8.53 5.32 12.89
CA LEU A 619 9.19 4.01 12.68
C LEU A 619 10.52 4.14 11.94
N GLU A 620 10.51 4.93 10.87
CA GLU A 620 11.67 5.15 10.02
C GLU A 620 12.51 6.33 10.52
N THR A 621 12.55 6.63 11.83
CA THR A 621 13.28 7.77 12.44
C THR A 621 14.01 7.37 13.72
N ASP A 622 14.92 8.23 14.18
CA ASP A 622 15.64 8.02 15.46
C ASP A 622 14.74 8.09 16.69
N TYR A 623 13.51 8.59 16.53
CA TYR A 623 12.58 8.78 17.62
C TYR A 623 11.92 7.47 18.04
N PHE A 624 11.63 6.55 17.11
CA PHE A 624 10.89 5.31 17.37
C PHE A 624 11.41 4.51 18.57
N TYR A 625 12.69 4.15 18.54
CA TYR A 625 13.29 3.40 19.64
C TYR A 625 13.49 4.27 20.90
N LYS A 626 13.80 5.56 20.74
CA LYS A 626 14.03 6.46 21.88
C LYS A 626 12.77 6.68 22.71
N SER A 627 11.62 6.90 22.06
CA SER A 627 10.33 7.13 22.71
C SER A 627 9.75 5.87 23.35
N ARG A 628 10.17 4.69 22.88
CA ARG A 628 9.69 3.38 23.36
C ARG A 628 10.77 2.53 24.00
N LYS A 629 11.88 3.12 24.44
CA LYS A 629 13.08 2.38 24.84
C LYS A 629 12.78 1.32 25.90
N ASP A 630 12.07 1.68 26.97
CA ASP A 630 11.80 0.77 28.07
C ASP A 630 10.87 -0.39 27.64
N LEU A 631 9.86 -0.07 26.83
CA LEU A 631 8.93 -1.07 26.27
C LEU A 631 9.66 -2.02 25.30
N ALA A 632 10.47 -1.46 24.39
CA ALA A 632 11.27 -2.23 23.45
C ALA A 632 12.26 -3.14 24.17
N GLU A 633 13.00 -2.64 25.16
CA GLU A 633 13.98 -3.42 25.92
C GLU A 633 13.32 -4.52 26.75
N SER A 634 12.13 -4.27 27.32
CA SER A 634 11.33 -5.29 27.99
C SER A 634 10.90 -6.41 27.02
N GLN A 635 10.41 -6.04 25.83
CA GLN A 635 10.02 -7.00 24.79
C GLN A 635 11.22 -7.86 24.34
N LEU A 636 12.35 -7.21 24.07
CA LEU A 636 13.59 -7.88 23.64
C LEU A 636 14.16 -8.80 24.72
N LYS A 637 13.99 -8.46 26.00
CA LYS A 637 14.39 -9.32 27.12
C LYS A 637 13.58 -10.63 27.14
N LYS A 638 12.25 -10.57 26.95
CA LYS A 638 11.41 -11.78 26.85
C LYS A 638 11.86 -12.68 25.69
N ILE A 639 12.18 -12.08 24.54
CA ILE A 639 12.70 -12.80 23.36
C ILE A 639 14.02 -13.49 23.70
N GLN A 640 14.93 -12.79 24.39
CA GLN A 640 16.21 -13.34 24.83
C GLN A 640 16.03 -14.50 25.84
N GLU A 641 14.99 -14.45 26.67
CA GLU A 641 14.63 -15.49 27.66
C GLU A 641 13.89 -16.69 27.05
N GLY A 642 13.68 -16.72 25.74
CA GLY A 642 13.14 -17.89 25.02
C GLY A 642 11.66 -17.79 24.62
N MET A 643 10.99 -16.67 24.90
CA MET A 643 9.55 -16.50 24.60
C MET A 643 9.24 -16.21 23.14
N ALA A 644 10.25 -16.16 22.26
CA ALA A 644 10.11 -15.66 20.90
C ALA A 644 9.10 -16.47 20.06
N GLU A 645 9.09 -17.80 20.16
CA GLU A 645 8.15 -18.62 19.39
C GLU A 645 6.70 -18.43 19.85
N GLU A 646 6.44 -18.45 21.15
CA GLU A 646 5.11 -18.26 21.73
C GLU A 646 4.54 -16.87 21.42
N MET A 647 5.38 -15.84 21.52
CA MET A 647 5.02 -14.47 21.15
C MET A 647 4.69 -14.35 19.66
N LEU A 648 5.44 -15.04 18.79
CA LEU A 648 5.20 -15.04 17.35
C LEU A 648 3.86 -15.69 17.01
N ILE A 649 3.55 -16.84 17.61
CA ILE A 649 2.27 -17.55 17.41
C ILE A 649 1.11 -16.66 17.87
N SER A 650 1.20 -16.12 19.09
CA SER A 650 0.15 -15.27 19.66
C SER A 650 -0.11 -14.04 18.78
N SER A 651 0.96 -13.36 18.35
CA SER A 651 0.87 -12.20 17.46
C SER A 651 0.29 -12.55 16.09
N TRP A 652 0.68 -13.70 15.51
CA TRP A 652 0.11 -14.18 14.26
C TRP A 652 -1.40 -14.40 14.37
N GLU A 653 -1.85 -15.17 15.37
CA GLU A 653 -3.27 -15.50 15.56
C GLU A 653 -4.13 -14.27 15.81
N LEU A 654 -3.63 -13.31 16.60
CA LEU A 654 -4.35 -12.08 16.92
C LEU A 654 -4.44 -11.10 15.73
N HIS A 655 -3.43 -11.08 14.85
CA HIS A 655 -3.27 -10.01 13.87
C HIS A 655 -3.32 -10.48 12.42
N GLN A 656 -3.55 -11.76 12.14
CA GLN A 656 -3.57 -12.29 10.77
C GLN A 656 -4.51 -11.49 9.84
N GLY A 657 -3.97 -11.09 8.69
CA GLY A 657 -4.67 -10.29 7.69
C GLY A 657 -4.73 -8.78 8.00
N THR A 658 -4.10 -8.33 9.08
CA THR A 658 -3.98 -6.91 9.42
C THR A 658 -2.77 -6.28 8.75
N SER A 659 -2.98 -5.17 8.06
CA SER A 659 -1.95 -4.48 7.30
C SER A 659 -0.94 -3.81 8.22
N CYS A 660 0.29 -4.31 8.22
CA CYS A 660 1.41 -3.77 8.98
C CYS A 660 2.63 -3.61 8.07
N ARG A 661 3.31 -2.46 8.17
CA ARG A 661 4.56 -2.20 7.45
C ARG A 661 5.58 -3.30 7.79
N GLY A 662 6.10 -3.96 6.76
CA GLY A 662 7.10 -5.02 6.89
C GLY A 662 6.54 -6.43 7.04
N VAL A 663 5.25 -6.61 7.36
CA VAL A 663 4.60 -7.92 7.49
C VAL A 663 4.01 -8.35 6.16
N ASN A 664 4.34 -9.56 5.72
CA ASN A 664 3.73 -10.18 4.54
C ASN A 664 3.10 -11.52 4.91
N TRP A 665 1.77 -11.52 5.03
CA TRP A 665 0.97 -12.70 5.43
C TRP A 665 0.94 -13.80 4.37
N ASP A 666 1.03 -13.44 3.09
CA ASP A 666 0.87 -14.40 1.98
C ASP A 666 2.19 -15.07 1.58
N ARG A 667 3.34 -14.44 1.87
CA ARG A 667 4.67 -14.92 1.47
C ARG A 667 5.29 -15.92 2.46
N HIS A 668 4.84 -15.94 3.71
CA HIS A 668 5.46 -16.71 4.78
C HIS A 668 4.44 -17.54 5.54
N SER A 669 4.78 -18.80 5.84
CA SER A 669 3.95 -19.65 6.68
C SER A 669 4.32 -19.49 8.17
N LEU A 670 3.33 -19.61 9.06
CA LEU A 670 3.58 -19.63 10.51
C LEU A 670 4.60 -20.71 10.90
N THR A 671 4.53 -21.88 10.26
CA THR A 671 5.45 -23.00 10.49
C THR A 671 6.90 -22.63 10.21
N ASP A 672 7.17 -21.97 9.09
CA ASP A 672 8.53 -21.55 8.74
C ASP A 672 9.04 -20.46 9.67
N LEU A 673 8.19 -19.48 10.01
CA LEU A 673 8.54 -18.40 10.93
C LEU A 673 8.91 -18.94 12.32
N ARG A 674 8.15 -19.91 12.84
CA ARG A 674 8.46 -20.59 14.10
C ARG A 674 9.80 -21.31 14.05
N ALA A 675 10.02 -22.12 13.01
CA ALA A 675 11.26 -22.86 12.84
C ALA A 675 12.48 -21.93 12.74
N VAL A 676 12.34 -20.83 12.00
CA VAL A 676 13.38 -19.80 11.87
C VAL A 676 13.71 -19.18 13.23
N VAL A 677 12.72 -18.72 13.98
CA VAL A 677 12.94 -18.08 15.29
C VAL A 677 13.58 -19.05 16.29
N ALA A 678 13.14 -20.31 16.31
CA ALA A 678 13.73 -21.35 17.15
C ALA A 678 15.20 -21.61 16.80
N CYS A 679 15.53 -21.75 15.51
CA CYS A 679 16.89 -22.02 15.04
C CYS A 679 17.85 -20.83 15.18
N ILE A 680 17.36 -19.59 15.09
CA ILE A 680 18.17 -18.39 15.36
C ILE A 680 18.51 -18.31 16.85
N GLY A 681 17.55 -18.61 17.73
CA GLY A 681 17.70 -18.50 19.17
C GLY A 681 17.55 -17.06 19.68
N GLY A 682 17.04 -16.94 20.91
CA GLY A 682 16.56 -15.67 21.48
C GLY A 682 17.59 -14.56 21.54
N HIS A 683 18.85 -14.85 21.91
CA HIS A 683 19.88 -13.82 22.07
C HIS A 683 20.22 -13.11 20.75
N ARG A 684 20.49 -13.87 19.67
CA ARG A 684 20.83 -13.32 18.35
C ARG A 684 19.65 -12.57 17.75
N LEU A 685 18.45 -13.12 17.91
CA LEU A 685 17.21 -12.50 17.47
C LEU A 685 16.97 -11.15 18.16
N ALA A 686 17.13 -11.09 19.49
CA ALA A 686 16.96 -9.84 20.25
C ALA A 686 17.97 -8.76 19.81
N LEU A 687 19.23 -9.11 19.55
CA LEU A 687 20.22 -8.15 19.03
C LEU A 687 19.82 -7.59 17.66
N LEU A 688 19.36 -8.45 16.76
CA LEU A 688 18.91 -8.06 15.42
C LEU A 688 17.66 -7.16 15.48
N LEU A 689 16.65 -7.54 16.26
CA LEU A 689 15.42 -6.76 16.42
C LEU A 689 15.69 -5.40 17.08
N ARG A 690 16.59 -5.35 18.07
CA ARG A 690 17.07 -4.08 18.64
C ARG A 690 17.71 -3.21 17.56
N HIS A 691 18.54 -3.79 16.70
CA HIS A 691 19.22 -3.06 15.64
C HIS A 691 18.23 -2.46 14.63
N LEU A 692 17.21 -3.22 14.25
CA LEU A 692 16.12 -2.75 13.40
C LEU A 692 15.26 -1.68 14.09
N ALA A 693 14.95 -1.82 15.38
CA ALA A 693 14.20 -0.81 16.11
C ALA A 693 14.97 0.53 16.19
N VAL A 694 16.29 0.47 16.41
CA VAL A 694 17.13 1.67 16.51
C VAL A 694 17.19 2.44 15.19
N ASP A 695 17.27 1.75 14.05
CA ASP A 695 17.35 2.42 12.74
C ASP A 695 16.75 1.59 11.60
N TYR A 696 15.42 1.43 11.64
CA TYR A 696 14.68 0.59 10.71
C TYR A 696 14.97 0.95 9.26
N ARG A 697 14.95 2.24 8.92
CA ARG A 697 15.11 2.73 7.54
C ARG A 697 16.46 2.37 6.93
N SER A 698 17.55 2.44 7.71
CA SER A 698 18.89 2.17 7.20
C SER A 698 19.19 0.68 7.08
N TRP A 699 18.40 -0.17 7.72
CA TRP A 699 18.67 -1.60 7.85
C TRP A 699 17.57 -2.48 7.24
N SER A 700 16.41 -1.94 6.87
CA SER A 700 15.34 -2.70 6.20
C SER A 700 15.68 -3.18 4.78
N SER A 701 16.91 -2.94 4.29
CA SER A 701 17.40 -3.39 2.99
C SER A 701 18.84 -3.89 3.04
N GLY A 702 19.19 -4.74 2.06
CA GLY A 702 20.52 -5.33 1.90
C GLY A 702 20.84 -6.46 2.87
N MET A 703 19.82 -7.07 3.48
CA MET A 703 19.96 -8.34 4.20
C MET A 703 20.47 -9.44 3.25
N PRO A 704 21.20 -10.44 3.75
CA PRO A 704 21.60 -11.59 2.95
C PRO A 704 20.41 -12.27 2.26
N ASP A 705 20.60 -12.68 1.01
CA ASP A 705 19.54 -13.24 0.16
C ASP A 705 18.82 -14.44 0.80
N LEU A 706 19.60 -15.39 1.33
CA LEU A 706 19.09 -16.62 1.92
C LEU A 706 19.15 -16.60 3.43
N LEU A 707 18.06 -17.03 4.05
CA LEU A 707 18.03 -17.47 5.43
C LEU A 707 17.81 -18.98 5.44
N LEU A 708 18.79 -19.70 6.01
CA LEU A 708 18.83 -21.14 6.09
C LEU A 708 18.67 -21.58 7.54
N TRP A 709 17.97 -22.68 7.77
CA TRP A 709 17.81 -23.27 9.10
C TRP A 709 17.73 -24.79 9.05
N ARG A 710 18.11 -25.44 10.15
CA ARG A 710 17.93 -26.89 10.34
C ARG A 710 17.89 -27.22 11.83
N PHE A 711 17.22 -28.31 12.16
CA PHE A 711 17.28 -28.91 13.49
C PHE A 711 18.35 -30.00 13.48
N LEU A 712 19.22 -30.01 14.48
CA LEU A 712 20.37 -30.90 14.52
C LEU A 712 20.01 -32.31 15.00
N ASP A 713 19.17 -32.47 16.04
CA ASP A 713 18.80 -33.76 16.65
C ASP A 713 17.44 -33.70 17.39
N GLU A 714 16.89 -34.86 17.79
CA GLU A 714 15.71 -35.00 18.70
C GLU A 714 15.87 -34.31 20.07
N ARG A 715 17.11 -33.92 20.45
CA ARG A 715 17.45 -33.24 21.72
C ARG A 715 17.36 -31.71 21.68
N GLY A 716 16.77 -31.12 20.62
CA GLY A 716 16.23 -29.76 20.66
C GLY A 716 17.20 -28.61 20.35
N GLY A 717 18.22 -28.84 19.51
CA GLY A 717 19.12 -27.79 19.01
C GLY A 717 18.81 -27.41 17.55
N GLY A 718 18.65 -26.12 17.27
CA GLY A 718 18.50 -25.58 15.92
C GLY A 718 19.67 -24.67 15.53
N GLU A 719 20.00 -24.63 14.24
CA GLU A 719 20.99 -23.73 13.67
C GLU A 719 20.38 -22.88 12.56
N ALA A 720 20.83 -21.63 12.47
CA ALA A 720 20.51 -20.72 11.38
C ALA A 720 21.79 -20.17 10.73
N LYS A 721 21.77 -20.06 9.41
CA LYS A 721 22.85 -19.53 8.58
C LYS A 721 22.28 -18.49 7.61
N LEU A 722 22.99 -17.38 7.42
CA LEU A 722 22.65 -16.38 6.43
C LEU A 722 23.64 -16.43 5.28
N VAL A 723 23.13 -16.46 4.05
CA VAL A 723 23.97 -16.58 2.86
C VAL A 723 23.62 -15.49 1.86
N GLU A 724 24.63 -14.72 1.48
CA GLU A 724 24.53 -13.75 0.39
C GLU A 724 25.03 -14.41 -0.91
N VAL A 725 24.19 -14.47 -1.93
CA VAL A 725 24.47 -15.17 -3.17
C VAL A 725 24.98 -14.20 -4.22
N LYS A 726 26.07 -14.56 -4.89
CA LYS A 726 26.65 -13.75 -5.97
C LYS A 726 26.82 -14.57 -7.23
N GLY A 727 26.19 -14.09 -8.30
CA GLY A 727 26.43 -14.58 -9.65
C GLY A 727 27.84 -14.25 -10.14
N PRO A 728 28.24 -14.77 -11.31
CA PRO A 728 29.62 -14.67 -11.81
C PRO A 728 30.17 -13.25 -11.97
N ARG A 729 29.29 -12.27 -12.18
CA ARG A 729 29.65 -10.85 -12.39
C ARG A 729 29.25 -9.94 -11.23
N ASP A 730 28.62 -10.50 -10.20
CA ASP A 730 28.03 -9.73 -9.12
C ASP A 730 29.04 -9.52 -7.99
N GLN A 731 28.93 -8.37 -7.33
CA GLN A 731 29.75 -8.00 -6.18
C GLN A 731 28.86 -7.63 -5.02
N LEU A 732 29.39 -7.79 -3.80
CA LEU A 732 28.72 -7.31 -2.59
C LEU A 732 28.56 -5.79 -2.65
N SER A 733 27.31 -5.33 -2.49
CA SER A 733 27.04 -3.91 -2.24
C SER A 733 27.61 -3.49 -0.88
N GLU A 734 27.81 -2.19 -0.70
CA GLU A 734 28.32 -1.66 0.58
C GLU A 734 27.33 -1.89 1.72
N GLN A 735 26.02 -1.88 1.43
CA GLN A 735 24.97 -2.20 2.39
C GLN A 735 25.03 -3.67 2.82
N GLN A 736 25.19 -4.60 1.88
CA GLN A 736 25.33 -6.04 2.19
C GLN A 736 26.58 -6.30 3.03
N ARG A 737 27.71 -5.65 2.71
CA ARG A 737 28.94 -5.75 3.52
C ARG A 737 28.73 -5.23 4.94
N ALA A 738 28.05 -4.10 5.09
CA ALA A 738 27.71 -3.56 6.40
C ALA A 738 26.84 -4.54 7.20
N TRP A 739 25.83 -5.14 6.57
CA TRP A 739 24.97 -6.15 7.18
C TRP A 739 25.73 -7.38 7.63
N ILE A 740 26.57 -7.96 6.75
CA ILE A 740 27.36 -9.16 7.06
C ILE A 740 28.21 -8.94 8.32
N LEU A 741 28.91 -7.80 8.42
CA LEU A 741 29.75 -7.54 9.59
C LEU A 741 28.94 -7.38 10.88
N VAL A 742 27.79 -6.70 10.82
CA VAL A 742 26.88 -6.55 11.97
C VAL A 742 26.32 -7.90 12.40
N LEU A 743 25.92 -8.75 11.46
CA LEU A 743 25.41 -10.10 11.75
C LEU A 743 26.49 -10.99 12.36
N MET A 744 27.74 -10.89 11.88
CA MET A 744 28.89 -11.57 12.49
C MET A 744 29.14 -11.10 13.92
N ASP A 745 28.94 -9.82 14.23
CA ASP A 745 29.05 -9.27 15.59
C ASP A 745 27.94 -9.77 16.52
N PHE A 746 26.75 -10.04 15.96
CA PHE A 746 25.66 -10.67 16.69
C PHE A 746 25.84 -12.20 16.86
N GLY A 747 26.86 -12.80 16.24
CA GLY A 747 27.15 -14.23 16.35
C GLY A 747 26.33 -15.11 15.39
N PHE A 748 25.84 -14.55 14.27
CA PHE A 748 25.29 -15.36 13.19
C PHE A 748 26.40 -16.04 12.38
N ASP A 749 26.10 -17.23 11.85
CA ASP A 749 26.91 -17.85 10.79
C ASP A 749 26.53 -17.20 9.46
N VAL A 750 27.47 -16.46 8.88
CA VAL A 750 27.26 -15.69 7.65
C VAL A 750 28.34 -16.02 6.64
N GLU A 751 27.94 -16.28 5.40
CA GLU A 751 28.85 -16.54 4.30
C GLU A 751 28.36 -15.97 2.96
N VAL A 752 29.28 -15.88 2.01
CA VAL A 752 28.99 -15.44 0.64
C VAL A 752 29.12 -16.64 -0.28
N CYS A 753 28.04 -17.02 -0.94
CA CYS A 753 28.00 -18.10 -1.91
C CYS A 753 28.21 -17.54 -3.32
N LYS A 754 29.37 -17.84 -3.92
CA LYS A 754 29.73 -17.43 -5.27
C LYS A 754 29.40 -18.54 -6.26
N VAL A 755 28.55 -18.23 -7.23
CA VAL A 755 28.20 -19.14 -8.31
C VAL A 755 29.12 -18.90 -9.50
N SER A 756 29.90 -19.92 -9.84
CA SER A 756 30.81 -19.90 -10.99
C SER A 756 30.27 -20.77 -12.13
N PRO A 757 30.50 -20.41 -13.40
CA PRO A 757 30.19 -21.27 -14.52
C PRO A 757 30.98 -22.58 -14.43
N VAL A 758 30.36 -23.71 -14.77
CA VAL A 758 31.08 -25.00 -14.91
C VAL A 758 32.25 -24.81 -15.87
N THR A 759 33.48 -25.01 -15.40
CA THR A 759 34.64 -25.04 -16.29
C THR A 759 34.53 -26.30 -17.14
N LYS A 760 34.53 -26.16 -18.47
CA LYS A 760 34.67 -27.33 -19.37
C LYS A 760 35.96 -28.05 -18.97
N ARG A 761 35.86 -29.20 -18.30
CA ARG A 761 36.98 -30.14 -18.19
C ARG A 761 37.36 -30.49 -19.63
N ARG A 762 38.55 -30.06 -20.04
CA ARG A 762 39.13 -30.34 -21.35
C ARG A 762 39.43 -31.82 -21.49
#